data_AF-A0A7K9SB24-F1
#
_entry.id   AF-A0A7K9SB24-F1
#
_cell.length_a   1.000
_cell.length_b   1.000
_cell.length_c   1.000
_cell.angle_alpha   90.00
_cell.angle_beta   90.00
_cell.angle_gamma   90.00
#
_symmetry.space_group_name_H-M   'P 1'
#
loop_
_entity.id
_entity.type
_entity.pdbx_description
1 polymer ?
#
loop_
_entity_poly.entity_id
_entity_poly.type
_entity_poly.pdbx_seq_one_letter_code
_entity_poly.pdbx_strand_id
1 'polypeptide(L)'
;GSCGRSTILQESKALLRCRTGSDQAVAEALCAIMLLEDSSPRQALADFLLARKMAIQQLLNQPHHGAGIKAQVCSLMELLTTTLYQAHALFYTVPEGTAPDPALPCGLLFSTLESTTGQNPAGRGGVLEEDLKLSSWFKYLPESVVEFQPALRTLAHPISQEYLRETLQQWINMCSDDIRTGVRTLLVYVKSMKGLAGIRDAVWELLSSESSSHSWEAVCWRLLDRPLSFWEELLQQLFLDRLQTLTKEGFDSISSSSKQLLAVALQELEVKAGSGAPSKQMQLEQNVALFLWSESPGDLPGDAAWVSVGQRGPFARSGLAMKAQALTPCLQSFCSTLDSKLKARLEDVLCYLPGDEPVPKEPPRSAFDRFADAGTVQELLRDHCISCIQHLLGCLQEQLQSAQSQLEPPGDTKLNAVLFMARLCQALPELCPHLQRCVLGRAEPAPKEPRSVKKLGKGKAQEVSPELAKWQGVKAELLQQSLLAYQLWSSAVTKGLVQHFTHTLLLDTAGSVLATATSWDEIEIQEETESGSSVTSKIRLPVQPSWHVQCLLFSLCQELNRVGGHTLPKVTLQELLRSCMAEVLTAYEKLVQQKQEKRPDSFPLTQSRALQLLYDLRYLSIILTAKSEDTKPSRIKQDSGIEKVIDFLEGHIDPFDLDVFTPHLNSNLNRLVQRTSVLFGLLTGTENQYTSRGGALSSQEPHNILPLASSQIRFGLLPLSMSSSRKSKSTGKSTERVQVGAAAAVLPREDEGARPGSLFRQLLADDEDAAAPSLFKLGWLSGMAK
;
A
#
# COMPACT_ATOMS: atom_id res chain seq x y z
N GLY A 1 11.27 -79.59 1.36
CA GLY A 1 10.60 -79.20 0.11
C GLY A 1 9.78 -77.92 0.26
N SER A 2 8.61 -77.98 0.92
CA SER A 2 7.64 -76.86 0.88
C SER A 2 8.09 -75.58 1.60
N CYS A 3 8.79 -75.68 2.73
CA CYS A 3 9.25 -74.50 3.49
C CYS A 3 10.24 -73.63 2.70
N GLY A 4 11.22 -74.24 2.01
CA GLY A 4 12.18 -73.51 1.17
C GLY A 4 11.54 -72.83 -0.05
N ARG A 5 10.59 -73.51 -0.72
CA ARG A 5 9.84 -72.94 -1.84
C ARG A 5 9.04 -71.70 -1.41
N SER A 6 8.35 -71.75 -0.28
CA SER A 6 7.59 -70.60 0.21
C SER A 6 8.47 -69.42 0.60
N THR A 7 9.63 -69.66 1.22
CA THR A 7 10.56 -68.59 1.62
C THR A 7 11.16 -67.90 0.39
N ILE A 8 11.65 -68.66 -0.60
CA ILE A 8 12.22 -68.09 -1.83
C ILE A 8 11.18 -67.27 -2.59
N LEU A 9 9.94 -67.76 -2.71
CA LEU A 9 8.87 -67.02 -3.36
C LEU A 9 8.49 -65.75 -2.59
N GLN A 10 8.48 -65.80 -1.26
CA GLN A 10 8.18 -64.63 -0.43
C GLN A 10 9.27 -63.56 -0.57
N GLU A 11 10.55 -63.95 -0.51
CA GLU A 11 11.68 -63.04 -0.67
C GLU A 11 11.74 -62.47 -2.09
N SER A 12 11.55 -63.31 -3.12
CA SER A 12 11.50 -62.88 -4.52
C SER A 12 10.35 -61.88 -4.75
N LYS A 13 9.14 -62.17 -4.25
CA LYS A 13 7.99 -61.25 -4.35
C LYS A 13 8.18 -59.97 -3.52
N ALA A 14 8.95 -60.02 -2.42
CA ALA A 14 9.34 -58.84 -1.67
C ALA A 14 10.34 -57.97 -2.46
N LEU A 15 11.31 -58.58 -3.16
CA LEU A 15 12.26 -57.88 -4.02
C LEU A 15 11.57 -57.14 -5.18
N LEU A 16 10.47 -57.68 -5.74
CA LEU A 16 9.68 -56.97 -6.76
C LEU A 16 9.04 -55.66 -6.25
N ARG A 17 8.88 -55.51 -4.92
CA ARG A 17 8.38 -54.28 -4.28
C ARG A 17 9.51 -53.28 -3.99
N CYS A 18 10.78 -53.70 -4.00
CA CYS A 18 11.92 -52.89 -3.61
C CYS A 18 12.31 -51.86 -4.68
N ARG A 19 12.59 -50.63 -4.24
CA ARG A 19 12.90 -49.47 -5.10
C ARG A 19 14.32 -49.49 -5.66
N THR A 20 15.27 -50.06 -4.91
CA THR A 20 16.72 -50.03 -5.17
C THR A 20 17.29 -51.37 -5.66
N GLY A 21 16.44 -52.31 -6.08
CA GLY A 21 16.92 -53.58 -6.62
C GLY A 21 17.66 -53.36 -7.93
N SER A 22 18.84 -53.96 -8.10
CA SER A 22 19.51 -53.97 -9.39
C SER A 22 18.65 -54.70 -10.43
N ASP A 23 18.74 -54.29 -11.69
CA ASP A 23 17.98 -54.92 -12.78
C ASP A 23 18.21 -56.43 -12.82
N GLN A 24 19.45 -56.87 -12.54
CA GLN A 24 19.84 -58.27 -12.45
C GLN A 24 19.15 -59.01 -11.30
N ALA A 25 19.11 -58.43 -10.10
CA ALA A 25 18.45 -59.06 -8.95
C ALA A 25 16.94 -59.20 -9.17
N VAL A 26 16.31 -58.23 -9.85
CA VAL A 26 14.89 -58.32 -10.22
C VAL A 26 14.67 -59.37 -11.31
N ALA A 27 15.58 -59.50 -12.29
CA ALA A 27 15.54 -60.56 -13.29
C ALA A 27 15.63 -61.95 -12.65
N GLU A 28 16.59 -62.15 -11.75
CA GLU A 28 16.77 -63.41 -11.01
C GLU A 28 15.57 -63.76 -10.15
N ALA A 29 14.99 -62.77 -9.44
CA ALA A 29 13.77 -62.96 -8.66
C ALA A 29 12.58 -63.36 -9.55
N LEU A 30 12.41 -62.75 -10.72
CA LEU A 30 11.37 -63.12 -11.67
C LEU A 30 11.61 -64.51 -12.27
N CYS A 31 12.86 -64.86 -12.61
CA CYS A 31 13.24 -66.20 -13.06
C CYS A 31 12.92 -67.26 -11.99
N ALA A 32 13.26 -67.00 -10.72
CA ALA A 32 12.95 -67.90 -9.61
C ALA A 32 11.43 -68.09 -9.44
N ILE A 33 10.64 -67.02 -9.56
CA ILE A 33 9.17 -67.09 -9.53
C ILE A 33 8.65 -67.93 -10.71
N MET A 34 9.15 -67.70 -11.93
CA MET A 34 8.74 -68.43 -13.13
C MET A 34 9.04 -69.93 -13.03
N LEU A 35 10.22 -70.29 -12.53
CA LEU A 35 10.64 -71.69 -12.36
C LEU A 35 9.88 -72.40 -11.23
N LEU A 36 9.49 -71.69 -10.17
CA LEU A 36 8.82 -72.27 -9.01
C LEU A 36 7.28 -72.27 -9.13
N GLU A 37 6.68 -71.36 -9.89
CA GLU A 37 5.23 -71.24 -10.10
C GLU A 37 4.77 -71.68 -11.52
N ASP A 38 5.69 -72.15 -12.37
CA ASP A 38 5.44 -72.54 -13.77
C ASP A 38 4.78 -71.40 -14.61
N SER A 39 5.09 -70.14 -14.28
CA SER A 39 4.42 -68.96 -14.86
C SER A 39 5.02 -68.52 -16.21
N SER A 40 4.18 -67.91 -17.05
CA SER A 40 4.61 -67.37 -18.35
C SER A 40 5.26 -65.97 -18.20
N PRO A 41 6.09 -65.50 -19.15
CA PRO A 41 6.63 -64.14 -19.14
C PRO A 41 5.56 -63.04 -19.02
N ARG A 42 4.37 -63.25 -19.62
CA ARG A 42 3.23 -62.33 -19.50
C ARG A 42 2.67 -62.28 -18.07
N GLN A 43 2.61 -63.42 -17.40
CA GLN A 43 2.19 -63.50 -16.00
C GLN A 43 3.25 -62.86 -15.08
N ALA A 44 4.54 -63.08 -15.36
CA ALA A 44 5.64 -62.44 -14.62
C ALA A 44 5.59 -60.91 -14.74
N LEU A 45 5.27 -60.37 -15.93
CA LEU A 45 5.04 -58.94 -16.13
C LEU A 45 3.85 -58.43 -15.30
N ALA A 46 2.72 -59.16 -15.31
CA ALA A 46 1.54 -58.79 -14.52
C ALA A 46 1.84 -58.81 -13.01
N ASP A 47 2.54 -59.83 -12.52
CA ASP A 47 2.92 -59.96 -11.11
C ASP A 47 3.92 -58.87 -10.68
N PHE A 48 4.88 -58.51 -11.55
CA PHE A 48 5.78 -57.39 -11.35
C PHE A 48 5.01 -56.07 -11.22
N LEU A 49 4.15 -55.74 -12.18
CA LEU A 49 3.37 -54.51 -12.18
C LEU A 49 2.39 -54.44 -11.00
N LEU A 50 1.79 -55.57 -10.62
CA LEU A 50 0.94 -55.67 -9.42
C LEU A 50 1.75 -55.41 -8.15
N ALA A 51 2.95 -56.00 -8.02
CA ALA A 51 3.83 -55.76 -6.87
C ALA A 51 4.24 -54.29 -6.78
N ARG A 52 4.55 -53.64 -7.92
CA ARG A 52 4.86 -52.20 -8.00
C ARG A 52 3.66 -51.33 -7.62
N LYS A 53 2.45 -51.68 -8.07
CA LYS A 53 1.21 -51.00 -7.66
C LYS A 53 0.97 -51.11 -6.16
N MET A 54 1.16 -52.29 -5.56
CA MET A 54 1.05 -52.46 -4.11
C MET A 54 2.08 -51.60 -3.36
N ALA A 55 3.31 -51.48 -3.87
CA ALA A 55 4.34 -50.62 -3.29
C ALA A 55 3.97 -49.13 -3.36
N ILE A 56 3.32 -48.68 -4.45
CA ILE A 56 2.75 -47.33 -4.57
C ILE A 56 1.67 -47.09 -3.51
N GLN A 57 0.72 -48.03 -3.37
CA GLN A 57 -0.35 -47.91 -2.38
C GLN A 57 0.18 -47.93 -0.94
N GLN A 58 1.21 -48.73 -0.66
CA GLN A 58 1.88 -48.72 0.64
C GLN A 58 2.54 -47.37 0.93
N LEU A 59 3.21 -46.77 -0.07
CA LEU A 59 3.81 -45.44 0.05
C LEU A 59 2.80 -44.34 0.34
N LEU A 60 1.62 -44.41 -0.27
CA LEU A 60 0.56 -43.41 -0.12
C LEU A 60 -0.24 -43.59 1.19
N ASN A 61 -0.49 -44.83 1.60
CA ASN A 61 -1.38 -45.15 2.74
C ASN A 61 -0.64 -45.35 4.07
N GLN A 62 0.64 -45.71 4.04
CA GLN A 62 1.47 -45.90 5.23
C GLN A 62 2.62 -44.89 5.22
N PRO A 63 2.39 -43.64 5.63
CA PRO A 63 3.48 -42.69 5.78
C PRO A 63 4.47 -43.28 6.79
N HIS A 64 5.64 -43.74 6.33
CA HIS A 64 6.68 -44.28 7.18
C HIS A 64 6.90 -43.31 8.34
N HIS A 65 6.63 -43.74 9.58
CA HIS A 65 6.73 -42.89 10.77
C HIS A 65 8.16 -42.33 10.88
N GLY A 66 8.35 -41.07 10.44
CA GLY A 66 9.65 -40.39 10.38
C GLY A 66 10.04 -39.80 9.03
N ALA A 67 9.46 -40.24 7.90
CA ALA A 67 9.77 -39.68 6.58
C ALA A 67 8.87 -38.49 6.23
N GLY A 68 9.45 -37.31 5.99
CA GLY A 68 8.71 -36.12 5.58
C GLY A 68 8.02 -36.27 4.22
N ILE A 69 6.97 -35.46 3.97
CA ILE A 69 6.16 -35.49 2.73
C ILE A 69 7.05 -35.40 1.48
N LYS A 70 8.09 -34.55 1.52
CA LYS A 70 9.11 -34.44 0.46
C LYS A 70 9.71 -35.79 0.08
N ALA A 71 10.14 -36.58 1.07
CA ALA A 71 10.75 -37.89 0.83
C ALA A 71 9.76 -38.91 0.29
N GLN A 72 8.49 -38.85 0.71
CA GLN A 72 7.44 -39.73 0.22
C GLN A 72 7.10 -39.46 -1.25
N VAL A 73 6.96 -38.19 -1.65
CA VAL A 73 6.72 -37.82 -3.05
C VAL A 73 7.93 -38.18 -3.93
N CYS A 74 9.16 -37.94 -3.46
CA CYS A 74 10.37 -38.35 -4.20
C CYS A 74 10.44 -39.87 -4.35
N SER A 75 10.16 -40.63 -3.27
CA SER A 75 10.13 -42.09 -3.30
C SER A 75 9.10 -42.65 -4.29
N LEU A 76 7.95 -41.98 -4.41
CA LEU A 76 6.92 -42.34 -5.36
C LEU A 76 7.37 -42.11 -6.81
N MET A 77 8.00 -40.96 -7.08
CA MET A 77 8.54 -40.64 -8.40
C MET A 77 9.70 -41.56 -8.79
N GLU A 78 10.59 -41.88 -7.85
CA GLU A 78 11.66 -42.86 -8.03
C GLU A 78 11.10 -44.24 -8.36
N LEU A 79 10.06 -44.69 -7.65
CA LEU A 79 9.41 -45.98 -7.91
C LEU A 79 8.76 -46.05 -9.30
N LEU A 80 8.07 -44.99 -9.74
CA LEU A 80 7.50 -44.93 -11.10
C LEU A 80 8.59 -44.98 -12.18
N THR A 81 9.64 -44.18 -11.99
CA THR A 81 10.76 -44.05 -12.93
C THR A 81 11.51 -45.39 -13.05
N THR A 82 11.88 -45.98 -11.91
CA THR A 82 12.55 -47.29 -11.86
C THR A 82 11.66 -48.41 -12.42
N THR A 83 10.34 -48.36 -12.24
CA THR A 83 9.43 -49.37 -12.81
C THR A 83 9.48 -49.38 -14.33
N LEU A 84 9.50 -48.21 -14.99
CA LEU A 84 9.59 -48.14 -16.46
C LEU A 84 10.99 -48.51 -16.97
N TYR A 85 12.05 -48.08 -16.28
CA TYR A 85 13.42 -48.52 -16.61
C TYR A 85 13.58 -50.03 -16.50
N GLN A 86 13.08 -50.64 -15.43
CA GLN A 86 13.13 -52.09 -15.23
C GLN A 86 12.21 -52.83 -16.19
N ALA A 87 11.04 -52.28 -16.52
CA ALA A 87 10.18 -52.87 -17.54
C ALA A 87 10.89 -52.93 -18.90
N HIS A 88 11.63 -51.89 -19.26
CA HIS A 88 12.50 -51.89 -20.44
C HIS A 88 13.64 -52.92 -20.31
N ALA A 89 14.42 -52.87 -19.22
CA ALA A 89 15.55 -53.77 -19.03
C ALA A 89 15.18 -55.26 -19.06
N LEU A 90 14.05 -55.61 -18.45
CA LEU A 90 13.62 -56.99 -18.24
C LEU A 90 12.83 -57.56 -19.42
N PHE A 91 11.82 -56.83 -19.91
CA PHE A 91 10.80 -57.38 -20.81
C PHE A 91 10.88 -56.86 -22.25
N TYR A 92 11.55 -55.73 -22.50
CA TYR A 92 11.70 -55.20 -23.86
C TYR A 92 12.74 -56.00 -24.63
N THR A 93 12.40 -56.41 -25.85
CA THR A 93 13.29 -57.07 -26.80
C THR A 93 13.41 -56.22 -28.07
N VAL A 94 14.63 -56.14 -28.62
CA VAL A 94 14.93 -55.33 -29.80
C VAL A 94 14.30 -55.98 -31.04
N PRO A 95 13.61 -55.22 -31.91
CA PRO A 95 13.10 -55.74 -33.18
C PRO A 95 14.21 -56.34 -34.05
N GLU A 96 13.90 -57.42 -34.76
CA GLU A 96 14.83 -58.08 -35.69
C GLU A 96 15.39 -57.09 -36.72
N GLY A 97 16.72 -56.90 -36.74
CA GLY A 97 17.43 -56.01 -37.67
C GLY A 97 17.95 -54.68 -37.08
N THR A 98 17.71 -54.39 -35.80
CA THR A 98 18.20 -53.16 -35.13
C THR A 98 19.37 -53.48 -34.20
N ALA A 99 20.44 -52.67 -34.23
CA ALA A 99 21.58 -52.86 -33.31
C ALA A 99 21.19 -52.48 -31.86
N PRO A 100 21.58 -53.29 -30.85
CA PRO A 100 21.34 -52.95 -29.45
C PRO A 100 22.14 -51.71 -29.05
N ASP A 101 21.48 -50.78 -28.36
CA ASP A 101 22.08 -49.57 -27.84
C ASP A 101 22.90 -49.91 -26.57
N PRO A 102 24.23 -49.70 -26.53
CA PRO A 102 25.06 -50.06 -25.40
C PRO A 102 24.74 -49.26 -24.13
N ALA A 103 23.98 -48.16 -24.23
CA ALA A 103 23.61 -47.32 -23.10
C ALA A 103 22.37 -47.81 -22.33
N LEU A 104 21.60 -48.75 -22.89
CA LEU A 104 20.32 -49.19 -22.32
C LEU A 104 20.21 -50.73 -22.31
N PRO A 105 20.24 -51.40 -21.14
CA PRO A 105 20.05 -52.84 -21.07
C PRO A 105 18.63 -53.23 -21.52
N CYS A 106 18.49 -54.39 -22.16
CA CYS A 106 17.22 -54.95 -22.64
C CYS A 106 17.27 -56.49 -22.65
N GLY A 107 16.12 -57.14 -22.56
CA GLY A 107 15.99 -58.59 -22.66
C GLY A 107 16.60 -59.39 -21.49
N LEU A 108 16.87 -58.74 -20.34
CA LEU A 108 17.61 -59.33 -19.22
C LEU A 108 16.91 -60.55 -18.60
N LEU A 109 15.57 -60.57 -18.60
CA LEU A 109 14.81 -61.73 -18.16
C LEU A 109 15.09 -62.94 -19.05
N PHE A 110 15.08 -62.73 -20.37
CA PHE A 110 15.30 -63.81 -21.33
C PHE A 110 16.75 -64.29 -21.34
N SER A 111 17.73 -63.40 -21.20
CA SER A 111 19.14 -63.80 -21.06
C SER A 111 19.41 -64.58 -19.77
N THR A 112 18.73 -64.21 -18.68
CA THR A 112 18.84 -64.91 -17.39
C THR A 112 18.10 -66.25 -17.41
N LEU A 113 16.96 -66.35 -18.10
CA LEU A 113 16.29 -67.64 -18.33
C LEU A 113 17.12 -68.56 -19.22
N GLU A 114 17.75 -68.04 -20.27
CA GLU A 114 18.61 -68.80 -21.17
C GLU A 114 19.89 -69.30 -20.47
N SER A 115 20.51 -68.47 -19.63
CA SER A 115 21.68 -68.89 -18.84
C SER A 115 21.34 -69.95 -17.79
N THR A 116 20.12 -69.92 -17.23
CA THR A 116 19.68 -70.85 -16.19
C THR A 116 19.06 -72.15 -16.73
N THR A 117 18.47 -72.13 -17.93
CA THR A 117 17.71 -73.27 -18.49
C THR A 117 18.22 -73.79 -19.83
N GLY A 118 19.18 -73.10 -20.44
CA GLY A 118 19.73 -73.45 -21.75
C GLY A 118 20.60 -74.70 -21.72
N GLN A 119 20.32 -75.63 -22.63
CA GLN A 119 21.17 -76.78 -22.91
C GLN A 119 22.42 -76.32 -23.68
N ASN A 120 23.46 -75.92 -22.96
CA ASN A 120 24.72 -75.54 -23.60
C ASN A 120 25.58 -76.78 -23.94
N PRO A 121 26.27 -76.77 -25.10
CA PRO A 121 27.20 -77.83 -25.47
C PRO A 121 28.34 -77.89 -24.44
N ALA A 122 28.74 -79.11 -24.08
CA ALA A 122 29.74 -79.47 -23.08
C ALA A 122 30.86 -78.41 -22.87
N GLY A 123 30.88 -77.74 -21.71
CA GLY A 123 32.03 -76.92 -21.29
C GLY A 123 31.79 -75.64 -20.50
N ARG A 124 30.55 -75.18 -20.30
CA ARG A 124 30.19 -74.17 -19.28
C ARG A 124 29.25 -74.84 -18.28
N GLY A 125 29.66 -75.02 -17.04
CA GLY A 125 28.93 -75.80 -16.06
C GLY A 125 27.66 -75.13 -15.54
N GLY A 126 26.90 -75.90 -14.77
CA GLY A 126 25.52 -75.60 -14.41
C GLY A 126 25.31 -74.36 -13.52
N VAL A 127 24.06 -74.12 -13.15
CA VAL A 127 23.62 -72.95 -12.35
C VAL A 127 24.42 -72.76 -11.05
N LEU A 128 25.01 -73.84 -10.52
CA LEU A 128 25.76 -73.86 -9.27
C LEU A 128 27.28 -73.68 -9.46
N GLU A 129 27.78 -73.59 -10.70
CA GLU A 129 29.22 -73.60 -10.98
C GLU A 129 29.90 -72.28 -10.61
N GLU A 130 29.28 -71.12 -10.80
CA GLU A 130 29.94 -69.82 -10.54
C GLU A 130 30.08 -69.51 -9.04
N ASP A 131 29.07 -69.80 -8.22
CA ASP A 131 29.08 -69.53 -6.78
C ASP A 131 29.82 -70.61 -5.95
N LEU A 132 29.76 -71.88 -6.36
CA LEU A 132 30.35 -72.98 -5.59
C LEU A 132 31.81 -73.30 -5.97
N LYS A 133 32.32 -72.79 -7.11
CA LYS A 133 33.74 -72.91 -7.51
C LYS A 133 34.72 -72.41 -6.45
N LEU A 134 34.28 -71.47 -5.60
CA LEU A 134 35.08 -70.91 -4.50
C LEU A 134 35.20 -71.85 -3.29
N SER A 135 34.42 -72.93 -3.26
CA SER A 135 34.29 -73.79 -2.09
C SER A 135 34.97 -75.15 -2.31
N SER A 136 35.81 -75.55 -1.35
CA SER A 136 36.72 -76.70 -1.47
C SER A 136 36.03 -78.06 -1.63
N TRP A 137 34.71 -78.12 -1.36
CA TRP A 137 33.89 -79.31 -1.46
C TRP A 137 33.24 -79.52 -2.84
N PHE A 138 33.34 -78.54 -3.75
CA PHE A 138 32.78 -78.60 -5.10
C PHE A 138 33.29 -79.79 -5.92
N LYS A 139 34.55 -80.19 -5.71
CA LYS A 139 35.19 -81.35 -6.38
C LYS A 139 34.60 -82.71 -5.99
N TYR A 140 33.77 -82.77 -4.95
CA TYR A 140 33.18 -84.01 -4.42
C TYR A 140 31.67 -84.13 -4.69
N LEU A 141 31.07 -83.16 -5.38
CA LEU A 141 29.66 -83.23 -5.78
C LEU A 141 29.49 -84.13 -7.02
N PRO A 142 28.44 -84.98 -7.06
CA PRO A 142 28.12 -85.78 -8.25
C PRO A 142 27.85 -84.91 -9.48
N GLU A 143 28.22 -85.39 -10.67
CA GLU A 143 27.95 -84.72 -11.96
C GLU A 143 26.45 -84.39 -12.11
N SER A 144 25.56 -85.25 -11.62
CA SER A 144 24.10 -85.02 -11.62
C SER A 144 23.64 -83.79 -10.82
N VAL A 145 24.45 -83.28 -9.90
CA VAL A 145 24.17 -82.07 -9.10
C VAL A 145 24.90 -80.87 -9.70
N VAL A 146 26.11 -81.06 -10.23
CA VAL A 146 26.93 -80.00 -10.86
C VAL A 146 26.34 -79.57 -12.21
N GLU A 147 25.77 -80.50 -12.96
CA GLU A 147 25.11 -80.26 -14.25
C GLU A 147 23.60 -80.02 -14.10
N PHE A 148 23.08 -79.95 -12.87
CA PHE A 148 21.65 -79.76 -12.66
C PHE A 148 21.20 -78.40 -13.23
N GLN A 149 20.25 -78.47 -14.17
CA GLN A 149 19.56 -77.31 -14.72
C GLN A 149 18.06 -77.46 -14.50
N PRO A 150 17.38 -76.41 -14.01
CA PRO A 150 15.94 -76.40 -13.91
C PRO A 150 15.31 -76.40 -15.33
N ALA A 151 14.32 -77.26 -15.55
CA ALA A 151 13.56 -77.31 -16.79
C ALA A 151 12.33 -76.40 -16.72
N LEU A 152 12.20 -75.45 -17.65
CA LEU A 152 10.96 -74.70 -17.86
C LEU A 152 9.89 -75.60 -18.47
N ARG A 153 8.75 -75.72 -17.79
CA ARG A 153 7.58 -76.46 -18.30
C ARG A 153 6.72 -75.64 -19.28
N THR A 154 6.85 -74.31 -19.22
CA THR A 154 6.11 -73.34 -20.03
C THR A 154 7.05 -72.65 -21.01
N LEU A 155 6.70 -72.58 -22.30
CA LEU A 155 7.53 -71.93 -23.32
C LEU A 155 7.66 -70.42 -23.04
N ALA A 156 8.89 -69.95 -22.89
CA ALA A 156 9.21 -68.54 -22.65
C ALA A 156 9.34 -67.78 -23.97
N HIS A 157 8.22 -67.45 -24.61
CA HIS A 157 8.23 -66.58 -25.79
C HIS A 157 8.40 -65.10 -25.40
N PRO A 158 9.17 -64.31 -26.17
CA PRO A 158 9.22 -62.86 -26.04
C PRO A 158 7.83 -62.23 -26.05
N ILE A 159 7.63 -61.22 -25.20
CA ILE A 159 6.37 -60.46 -25.15
C ILE A 159 6.32 -59.56 -26.39
N SER A 160 5.18 -59.52 -27.10
CA SER A 160 5.00 -58.59 -28.21
C SER A 160 5.02 -57.15 -27.71
N GLN A 161 5.61 -56.24 -28.50
CA GLN A 161 5.74 -54.84 -28.13
C GLN A 161 4.38 -54.16 -27.93
N GLU A 162 3.38 -54.53 -28.73
CA GLU A 162 1.99 -54.04 -28.59
C GLU A 162 1.39 -54.43 -27.23
N TYR A 163 1.53 -55.70 -26.82
CA TYR A 163 1.01 -56.17 -25.55
C TYR A 163 1.73 -55.52 -24.36
N LEU A 164 3.06 -55.37 -24.44
CA LEU A 164 3.85 -54.69 -23.41
C LEU A 164 3.40 -53.22 -23.26
N ARG A 165 3.22 -52.52 -24.38
CA ARG A 165 2.74 -51.13 -24.43
C ARG A 165 1.36 -50.99 -23.80
N GLU A 166 0.39 -51.79 -24.24
CA GLU A 166 -0.98 -51.75 -23.72
C GLU A 166 -1.03 -52.03 -22.21
N THR A 167 -0.29 -53.05 -21.76
CA THR A 167 -0.24 -53.42 -20.34
C THR A 167 0.38 -52.31 -19.49
N LEU A 168 1.48 -51.69 -19.94
CA LEU A 168 2.13 -50.59 -19.23
C LEU A 168 1.27 -49.33 -19.20
N GLN A 169 0.62 -48.98 -20.31
CA GLN A 169 -0.28 -47.83 -20.36
C GLN A 169 -1.50 -48.02 -19.44
N GLN A 170 -2.07 -49.22 -19.40
CA GLN A 170 -3.13 -49.57 -18.46
C GLN A 170 -2.66 -49.46 -17.01
N TRP A 171 -1.46 -49.95 -16.71
CA TRP A 171 -0.88 -49.84 -15.36
C TRP A 171 -0.65 -48.37 -14.94
N ILE A 172 -0.08 -47.54 -15.82
CA ILE A 172 0.10 -46.10 -15.56
C ILE A 172 -1.25 -45.46 -15.27
N ASN A 173 -2.27 -45.70 -16.10
CA ASN A 173 -3.60 -45.15 -15.90
C ASN A 173 -4.22 -45.61 -14.56
N MET A 174 -4.09 -46.88 -14.21
CA MET A 174 -4.57 -47.43 -12.94
C MET A 174 -3.87 -46.84 -11.72
N CYS A 175 -2.57 -46.57 -11.81
CA CYS A 175 -1.81 -45.94 -10.73
C CYS A 175 -2.04 -44.43 -10.66
N SER A 176 -2.39 -43.79 -11.77
CA SER A 176 -2.57 -42.32 -11.85
C SER A 176 -3.63 -41.82 -10.86
N ASP A 177 -4.77 -42.49 -10.75
CA ASP A 177 -5.86 -42.08 -9.86
C ASP A 177 -5.50 -42.29 -8.38
N ASP A 178 -4.86 -43.41 -8.06
CA ASP A 178 -4.35 -43.70 -6.72
C ASP A 178 -3.33 -42.63 -6.29
N ILE A 179 -2.40 -42.29 -7.20
CA ILE A 179 -1.36 -41.28 -6.98
C ILE A 179 -1.95 -39.89 -6.82
N ARG A 180 -2.85 -39.46 -7.71
CA ARG A 180 -3.48 -38.15 -7.62
C ARG A 180 -4.22 -37.97 -6.31
N THR A 181 -4.97 -38.98 -5.88
CA THR A 181 -5.73 -38.95 -4.62
C THR A 181 -4.81 -38.97 -3.40
N GLY A 182 -3.81 -39.86 -3.40
CA GLY A 182 -2.85 -39.98 -2.30
C GLY A 182 -1.98 -38.73 -2.13
N VAL A 183 -1.39 -38.23 -3.23
CA VAL A 183 -0.57 -37.01 -3.20
C VAL A 183 -1.40 -35.79 -2.84
N ARG A 184 -2.64 -35.65 -3.33
CA ARG A 184 -3.53 -34.56 -2.91
C ARG A 184 -3.75 -34.55 -1.40
N THR A 185 -3.99 -35.72 -0.79
CA THR A 185 -4.11 -35.86 0.67
C THR A 185 -2.82 -35.47 1.39
N LEU A 186 -1.66 -35.88 0.89
CA LEU A 186 -0.36 -35.52 1.47
C LEU A 186 -0.08 -34.01 1.40
N LEU A 187 -0.41 -33.36 0.27
CA LEU A 187 -0.17 -31.93 0.05
C LEU A 187 -1.02 -31.04 0.96
N VAL A 188 -2.18 -31.50 1.47
CA VAL A 188 -3.00 -30.76 2.45
C VAL A 188 -2.21 -30.42 3.72
N TYR A 189 -1.23 -31.24 4.10
CA TYR A 189 -0.40 -31.00 5.29
C TYR A 189 0.72 -29.96 5.06
N VAL A 190 1.00 -29.58 3.81
CA VAL A 190 1.97 -28.54 3.47
C VAL A 190 1.32 -27.18 3.67
N LYS A 191 1.82 -26.39 4.64
CA LYS A 191 1.22 -25.10 5.04
C LYS A 191 1.89 -23.85 4.47
N SER A 192 2.99 -24.00 3.74
CA SER A 192 3.76 -22.87 3.19
C SER A 192 4.15 -23.10 1.73
N MET A 193 4.27 -21.99 1.00
CA MET A 193 4.69 -22.00 -0.40
C MET A 193 6.15 -22.44 -0.52
N LYS A 194 7.00 -22.03 0.42
CA LYS A 194 8.38 -22.55 0.54
C LYS A 194 8.43 -24.07 0.70
N GLY A 195 7.51 -24.65 1.47
CA GLY A 195 7.41 -26.11 1.64
C GLY A 195 7.03 -26.80 0.33
N LEU A 196 6.08 -26.22 -0.41
CA LEU A 196 5.63 -26.74 -1.70
C LEU A 196 6.72 -26.63 -2.77
N ALA A 197 7.40 -25.47 -2.87
CA ALA A 197 8.56 -25.26 -3.72
C ALA A 197 9.66 -26.30 -3.41
N GLY A 198 10.01 -26.49 -2.13
CA GLY A 198 11.03 -27.45 -1.73
C GLY A 198 10.73 -28.92 -2.09
N ILE A 199 9.46 -29.29 -2.28
CA ILE A 199 9.07 -30.61 -2.81
C ILE A 199 9.23 -30.65 -4.33
N ARG A 200 8.73 -29.64 -5.06
CA ARG A 200 8.93 -29.52 -6.52
C ARG A 200 10.41 -29.63 -6.87
N ASP A 201 11.23 -28.86 -6.16
CA ASP A 201 12.66 -28.74 -6.40
C ASP A 201 13.37 -30.08 -6.17
N ALA A 202 12.95 -30.84 -5.16
CA ALA A 202 13.47 -32.17 -4.90
C ALA A 202 13.10 -33.19 -5.98
N VAL A 203 11.88 -33.12 -6.49
CA VAL A 203 11.42 -33.97 -7.61
C VAL A 203 12.18 -33.59 -8.88
N TRP A 204 12.41 -32.30 -9.11
CA TRP A 204 13.20 -31.81 -10.23
C TRP A 204 14.65 -32.29 -10.18
N GLU A 205 15.30 -32.20 -9.02
CA GLU A 205 16.67 -32.73 -8.80
C GLU A 205 16.74 -34.24 -9.03
N LEU A 206 15.75 -35.00 -8.55
CA LEU A 206 15.68 -36.45 -8.71
C LEU A 206 15.58 -36.85 -10.19
N LEU A 207 14.63 -36.24 -10.92
CA LEU A 207 14.35 -36.58 -12.31
C LEU A 207 15.39 -36.01 -13.30
N SER A 208 16.08 -34.92 -12.93
CA SER A 208 17.12 -34.31 -13.76
C SER A 208 18.51 -34.90 -13.52
N SER A 209 18.63 -35.97 -12.74
CA SER A 209 19.92 -36.64 -12.48
C SER A 209 20.52 -37.20 -13.79
N GLU A 210 21.86 -37.07 -13.95
CA GLU A 210 22.58 -37.36 -15.21
C GLU A 210 22.39 -38.80 -15.73
N SER A 211 22.19 -39.77 -14.84
CA SER A 211 21.97 -41.18 -15.21
C SER A 211 20.57 -41.48 -15.73
N SER A 212 19.58 -40.66 -15.38
CA SER A 212 18.16 -40.90 -15.70
C SER A 212 17.62 -39.95 -16.77
N SER A 213 18.23 -38.79 -17.02
CA SER A 213 17.74 -37.82 -18.00
C SER A 213 18.09 -38.17 -19.45
N HIS A 214 19.26 -38.77 -19.70
CA HIS A 214 19.74 -39.04 -21.07
C HIS A 214 19.01 -40.17 -21.80
N SER A 215 18.40 -41.09 -21.06
CA SER A 215 17.80 -42.30 -21.62
C SER A 215 16.28 -42.37 -21.41
N TRP A 216 15.69 -41.44 -20.66
CA TRP A 216 14.26 -41.44 -20.33
C TRP A 216 13.36 -41.34 -21.56
N GLU A 217 13.61 -40.34 -22.41
CA GLU A 217 12.82 -40.16 -23.64
C GLU A 217 12.90 -41.40 -24.53
N ALA A 218 14.07 -42.02 -24.67
CA ALA A 218 14.26 -43.23 -25.45
C ALA A 218 13.48 -44.43 -24.86
N VAL A 219 13.46 -44.58 -23.54
CA VAL A 219 12.68 -45.62 -22.85
C VAL A 219 11.18 -45.39 -23.05
N CYS A 220 10.70 -44.15 -22.90
CA CYS A 220 9.30 -43.80 -23.14
C CYS A 220 8.87 -44.07 -24.59
N TRP A 221 9.68 -43.71 -25.58
CA TRP A 221 9.39 -44.02 -26.99
C TRP A 221 9.34 -45.53 -27.25
N ARG A 222 10.28 -46.31 -26.72
CA ARG A 222 10.33 -47.77 -26.91
C ARG A 222 9.17 -48.51 -26.23
N LEU A 223 8.74 -48.05 -25.04
CA LEU A 223 7.70 -48.72 -24.28
C LEU A 223 6.28 -48.20 -24.56
N LEU A 224 6.13 -46.89 -24.78
CA LEU A 224 4.83 -46.20 -24.79
C LEU A 224 4.53 -45.46 -26.10
N ASP A 225 5.51 -45.31 -27.01
CA ASP A 225 5.36 -44.59 -28.30
C ASP A 225 4.97 -43.10 -28.14
N ARG A 226 5.27 -42.54 -26.96
CA ARG A 226 5.04 -41.13 -26.61
C ARG A 226 6.02 -40.68 -25.52
N PRO A 227 6.42 -39.39 -25.50
CA PRO A 227 7.13 -38.83 -24.35
C PRO A 227 6.19 -38.81 -23.14
N LEU A 228 6.71 -39.15 -21.95
CA LEU A 228 5.94 -39.15 -20.71
C LEU A 228 6.66 -38.28 -19.66
N SER A 229 5.97 -37.24 -19.19
CA SER A 229 6.41 -36.43 -18.05
C SER A 229 5.49 -36.70 -16.86
N PHE A 230 6.00 -37.40 -15.85
CA PHE A 230 5.24 -37.64 -14.61
C PHE A 230 4.90 -36.35 -13.87
N TRP A 231 5.74 -35.31 -14.01
CA TRP A 231 5.45 -34.01 -13.43
C TRP A 231 4.18 -33.40 -14.04
N GLU A 232 4.15 -33.26 -15.37
CA GLU A 232 3.05 -32.60 -16.09
C GLU A 232 1.75 -33.43 -16.01
N GLU A 233 1.82 -34.76 -16.19
CA GLU A 233 0.62 -35.61 -16.25
C GLU A 233 -0.01 -35.93 -14.87
N LEU A 234 0.79 -35.90 -13.78
CA LEU A 234 0.34 -36.35 -12.45
C LEU A 234 0.45 -35.29 -11.36
N LEU A 235 1.53 -34.50 -11.31
CA LEU A 235 1.85 -33.67 -10.14
C LEU A 235 1.51 -32.19 -10.33
N GLN A 236 1.75 -31.60 -11.50
CA GLN A 236 1.68 -30.15 -11.74
C GLN A 236 0.34 -29.56 -11.29
N GLN A 237 -0.78 -30.15 -11.73
CA GLN A 237 -2.12 -29.68 -11.36
C GLN A 237 -2.39 -29.79 -9.85
N LEU A 238 -1.88 -30.83 -9.17
CA LEU A 238 -2.06 -30.99 -7.73
C LEU A 238 -1.30 -29.92 -6.93
N PHE A 239 -0.13 -29.51 -7.44
CA PHE A 239 0.66 -28.43 -6.86
C PHE A 239 0.00 -27.07 -7.11
N LEU A 240 -0.53 -26.84 -8.32
CA LEU A 240 -1.31 -25.64 -8.65
C LEU A 240 -2.57 -25.51 -7.77
N ASP A 241 -3.35 -26.59 -7.62
CA ASP A 241 -4.53 -26.63 -6.74
C ASP A 241 -4.15 -26.23 -5.29
N ARG A 242 -3.06 -26.80 -4.77
CA ARG A 242 -2.60 -26.52 -3.41
C ARG A 242 -2.07 -25.09 -3.29
N LEU A 243 -1.36 -24.60 -4.29
CA LEU A 243 -0.84 -23.24 -4.38
C LEU A 243 -1.97 -22.21 -4.35
N GLN A 244 -3.02 -22.42 -5.14
CA GLN A 244 -4.21 -21.57 -5.14
C GLN A 244 -4.87 -21.55 -3.76
N THR A 245 -4.98 -22.72 -3.12
CA THR A 245 -5.56 -22.85 -1.77
C THR A 245 -4.74 -22.08 -0.72
N LEU A 246 -3.42 -22.27 -0.69
CA LEU A 246 -2.51 -21.59 0.25
C LEU A 246 -2.50 -20.07 0.05
N THR A 247 -2.51 -19.62 -1.20
CA THR A 247 -2.56 -18.18 -1.54
C THR A 247 -3.88 -17.58 -1.04
N LYS A 248 -5.00 -18.24 -1.33
CA LYS A 248 -6.33 -17.82 -0.88
C LYS A 248 -6.43 -17.75 0.65
N GLU A 249 -6.10 -18.83 1.35
CA GLU A 249 -6.09 -18.87 2.84
C GLU A 249 -5.19 -17.76 3.43
N GLY A 250 -4.05 -17.50 2.78
CA GLY A 250 -3.12 -16.44 3.15
C GLY A 250 -3.74 -15.04 3.08
N PHE A 251 -4.41 -14.71 1.97
CA PHE A 251 -5.06 -13.40 1.78
C PHE A 251 -6.39 -13.27 2.54
N ASP A 252 -7.13 -14.36 2.76
CA ASP A 252 -8.31 -14.38 3.62
C ASP A 252 -7.93 -14.07 5.08
N SER A 253 -6.79 -14.60 5.55
CA SER A 253 -6.23 -14.26 6.85
C SER A 253 -5.79 -12.79 6.96
N ILE A 254 -5.23 -12.22 5.90
CA ILE A 254 -4.88 -10.79 5.86
C ILE A 254 -6.15 -9.94 5.86
N SER A 255 -7.16 -10.30 5.07
CA SER A 255 -8.42 -9.57 4.94
C SER A 255 -9.19 -9.56 6.27
N SER A 256 -9.32 -10.71 6.92
CA SER A 256 -9.97 -10.84 8.25
C SER A 256 -9.21 -10.05 9.33
N SER A 257 -7.88 -10.13 9.35
CA SER A 257 -7.09 -9.32 10.27
C SER A 257 -7.21 -7.83 10.00
N SER A 258 -7.27 -7.39 8.75
CA SER A 258 -7.39 -5.98 8.39
C SER A 258 -8.74 -5.43 8.81
N LYS A 259 -9.81 -6.22 8.63
CA LYS A 259 -11.15 -5.91 9.13
C LYS A 259 -11.17 -5.77 10.66
N GLN A 260 -10.50 -6.69 11.37
CA GLN A 260 -10.40 -6.61 12.83
C GLN A 260 -9.61 -5.38 13.29
N LEU A 261 -8.46 -5.08 12.65
CA LEU A 261 -7.67 -3.88 12.96
C LEU A 261 -8.47 -2.60 12.73
N LEU A 262 -9.25 -2.55 11.64
CA LEU A 262 -10.12 -1.43 11.35
C LEU A 262 -11.20 -1.28 12.42
N ALA A 263 -11.88 -2.37 12.78
CA ALA A 263 -12.92 -2.34 13.81
C ALA A 263 -12.38 -1.88 15.17
N VAL A 264 -11.20 -2.35 15.57
CA VAL A 264 -10.54 -1.93 16.83
C VAL A 264 -10.20 -0.45 16.78
N ALA A 265 -9.57 0.04 15.70
CA ALA A 265 -9.20 1.44 15.56
C ALA A 265 -10.43 2.37 15.58
N LEU A 266 -11.52 1.97 14.91
CA LEU A 266 -12.78 2.73 14.92
C LEU A 266 -13.42 2.73 16.31
N GLN A 267 -13.47 1.59 17.00
CA GLN A 267 -14.01 1.49 18.34
C GLN A 267 -13.23 2.40 19.31
N GLU A 268 -11.90 2.44 19.24
CA GLU A 268 -11.06 3.31 20.06
C GLU A 268 -11.29 4.81 19.79
N LEU A 269 -11.58 5.18 18.54
CA LEU A 269 -11.91 6.55 18.14
C LEU A 269 -13.32 6.99 18.58
N GLU A 270 -14.25 6.04 18.72
CA GLU A 270 -15.64 6.30 19.10
C GLU A 270 -15.88 6.37 20.61
N VAL A 271 -14.99 5.81 21.44
CA VAL A 271 -15.10 5.87 22.90
C VAL A 271 -15.06 7.33 23.36
N LYS A 272 -16.19 7.80 23.92
CA LYS A 272 -16.34 9.15 24.45
C LYS A 272 -15.29 9.40 25.54
N ALA A 273 -14.71 10.60 25.52
CA ALA A 273 -13.71 11.11 26.48
C ALA A 273 -14.13 11.13 27.97
N GLY A 274 -15.27 10.53 28.33
CA GLY A 274 -15.82 10.47 29.68
C GLY A 274 -15.49 9.20 30.48
N SER A 275 -14.91 8.15 29.89
CA SER A 275 -14.63 6.87 30.59
C SER A 275 -13.15 6.52 30.77
N GLY A 276 -12.26 7.49 30.61
CA GLY A 276 -10.80 7.34 30.73
C GLY A 276 -10.09 8.34 29.82
N ALA A 277 -8.88 8.77 30.20
CA ALA A 277 -8.09 9.64 29.33
C ALA A 277 -7.81 8.93 28.00
N PRO A 278 -8.20 9.51 26.84
CA PRO A 278 -7.92 8.87 25.55
C PRO A 278 -6.41 8.72 25.40
N SER A 279 -5.99 7.59 24.80
CA SER A 279 -4.57 7.33 24.57
C SER A 279 -3.95 8.52 23.82
N LYS A 280 -2.71 8.88 24.13
CA LYS A 280 -2.01 10.00 23.46
C LYS A 280 -2.07 9.86 21.94
N GLN A 281 -2.05 8.63 21.42
CA GLN A 281 -2.17 8.34 19.99
C GLN A 281 -3.55 8.70 19.41
N MET A 282 -4.64 8.45 20.14
CA MET A 282 -6.00 8.81 19.69
C MET A 282 -6.25 10.31 19.71
N GLN A 283 -5.68 11.04 20.67
CA GLN A 283 -5.77 12.51 20.69
C GLN A 283 -5.10 13.12 19.45
N LEU A 284 -3.99 12.54 18.98
CA LEU A 284 -3.31 12.97 17.76
C LEU A 284 -4.11 12.66 16.49
N GLU A 285 -4.93 11.61 16.50
CA GLU A 285 -5.86 11.29 15.40
C GLU A 285 -7.06 12.25 15.35
N GLN A 286 -7.57 12.66 16.52
CA GLN A 286 -8.67 13.62 16.62
C GLN A 286 -8.23 15.04 16.26
N ASN A 287 -6.98 15.40 16.55
CA ASN A 287 -6.41 16.70 16.22
C ASN A 287 -4.98 16.55 15.67
N VAL A 288 -4.89 16.51 14.36
CA VAL A 288 -3.65 16.38 13.59
C VAL A 288 -2.72 17.57 13.84
N ALA A 289 -3.24 18.76 14.14
CA ALA A 289 -2.40 19.92 14.45
C ALA A 289 -1.50 19.66 15.68
N LEU A 290 -2.01 18.94 16.70
CA LEU A 290 -1.20 18.56 17.86
C LEU A 290 -0.04 17.62 17.47
N PHE A 291 -0.26 16.77 16.47
CA PHE A 291 0.78 15.90 15.94
C PHE A 291 1.83 16.68 15.16
N LEU A 292 1.39 17.53 14.23
CA LEU A 292 2.25 18.34 13.37
C LEU A 292 3.19 19.24 14.19
N TRP A 293 2.66 19.90 15.22
CA TRP A 293 3.40 20.88 16.03
C TRP A 293 4.05 20.31 17.29
N SER A 294 3.91 19.00 17.53
CA SER A 294 4.67 18.34 18.59
C SER A 294 6.12 18.12 18.14
N GLU A 295 7.08 18.19 19.06
CA GLU A 295 8.46 17.77 18.81
C GLU A 295 8.64 16.31 19.25
N SER A 296 9.32 15.50 18.45
CA SER A 296 9.67 14.13 18.80
C SER A 296 11.12 13.80 18.45
N PRO A 297 11.81 12.94 19.24
CA PRO A 297 13.19 12.57 18.96
C PRO A 297 13.36 11.80 17.64
N GLY A 298 12.28 11.24 17.09
CA GLY A 298 12.27 10.56 15.79
C GLY A 298 12.01 11.49 14.59
N ASP A 299 11.81 12.79 14.80
CA ASP A 299 11.49 13.74 13.72
C ASP A 299 12.64 13.85 12.71
N LEU A 300 13.87 13.82 13.21
CA LEU A 300 15.08 13.79 12.42
C LEU A 300 15.76 12.42 12.57
N PRO A 301 16.26 11.84 11.48
CA PRO A 301 17.05 10.62 11.59
C PRO A 301 18.37 10.90 12.32
N GLY A 302 18.94 9.89 12.96
CA GLY A 302 20.16 10.05 13.78
C GLY A 302 21.39 10.55 13.00
N ASP A 303 21.40 10.35 11.68
CA ASP A 303 22.43 10.82 10.75
C ASP A 303 22.09 12.20 10.14
N ALA A 304 21.06 12.89 10.63
CA ALA A 304 20.50 14.06 9.96
C ALA A 304 21.49 15.21 9.76
N ALA A 305 22.42 15.35 10.70
CA ALA A 305 23.47 16.37 10.68
C ALA A 305 24.62 16.04 9.71
N TRP A 306 24.75 14.76 9.31
CA TRP A 306 25.96 14.24 8.64
C TRP A 306 25.68 13.76 7.21
N VAL A 307 24.46 13.33 6.90
CA VAL A 307 24.07 12.81 5.57
C VAL A 307 23.07 13.76 4.91
N SER A 308 23.42 14.24 3.72
CA SER A 308 22.54 15.08 2.90
C SER A 308 21.27 14.32 2.47
N VAL A 309 20.13 15.03 2.40
CA VAL A 309 18.83 14.46 2.02
C VAL A 309 18.88 13.72 0.69
N GLY A 310 19.71 14.16 -0.27
CA GLY A 310 19.87 13.52 -1.57
C GLY A 310 20.63 12.18 -1.57
N GLN A 311 21.35 11.87 -0.49
CA GLN A 311 22.11 10.61 -0.33
C GLN A 311 21.37 9.57 0.52
N ARG A 312 20.21 9.91 1.10
CA ARG A 312 19.42 8.98 1.91
C ARG A 312 18.61 8.04 1.02
N GLY A 313 18.52 6.78 1.45
CA GLY A 313 17.70 5.77 0.80
C GLY A 313 16.21 6.15 0.80
N PRO A 314 15.43 5.74 -0.22
CA PRO A 314 14.03 6.17 -0.43
C PRO A 314 13.04 5.74 0.67
N PHE A 315 13.43 4.83 1.57
CA PHE A 315 12.55 4.22 2.57
C PHE A 315 12.77 4.72 4.00
N ALA A 316 13.78 5.53 4.27
CA ALA A 316 13.96 6.13 5.60
C ALA A 316 13.06 7.38 5.73
N ARG A 317 11.74 7.19 5.79
CA ARG A 317 10.81 8.29 6.10
C ARG A 317 11.05 8.74 7.54
N SER A 318 11.55 9.95 7.71
CA SER A 318 11.75 10.53 9.05
C SER A 318 10.41 10.85 9.72
N GLY A 319 10.38 10.99 11.04
CA GLY A 319 9.17 11.38 11.77
C GLY A 319 8.60 12.71 11.29
N LEU A 320 9.46 13.66 10.90
CA LEU A 320 9.04 14.94 10.32
C LEU A 320 8.34 14.76 8.97
N ALA A 321 8.83 13.84 8.12
CA ALA A 321 8.18 13.56 6.85
C ALA A 321 6.77 12.97 7.06
N MET A 322 6.60 12.09 8.05
CA MET A 322 5.28 11.56 8.41
C MET A 322 4.35 12.65 8.93
N LYS A 323 4.87 13.56 9.77
CA LYS A 323 4.12 14.73 10.29
C LYS A 323 3.66 15.66 9.18
N ALA A 324 4.55 15.99 8.24
CA ALA A 324 4.23 16.86 7.10
C ALA A 324 3.17 16.26 6.15
N GLN A 325 2.99 14.94 6.18
CA GLN A 325 1.96 14.22 5.43
C GLN A 325 0.73 13.88 6.27
N ALA A 326 0.62 14.38 7.51
CA ALA A 326 -0.47 14.05 8.44
C ALA A 326 -0.66 12.53 8.69
N LEU A 327 0.42 11.75 8.53
CA LEU A 327 0.45 10.31 8.76
C LEU A 327 0.70 10.07 10.24
N THR A 328 -0.38 10.05 11.00
CA THR A 328 -0.43 9.88 12.45
C THR A 328 -0.03 8.46 12.89
N PRO A 329 0.40 8.25 14.16
CA PRO A 329 0.91 6.97 14.63
C PRO A 329 -0.06 5.78 14.51
N CYS A 330 -1.37 5.99 14.65
CA CYS A 330 -2.34 4.90 14.49
C CYS A 330 -2.40 4.42 13.03
N LEU A 331 -2.41 5.35 12.06
CA LEU A 331 -2.28 5.02 10.64
C LEU A 331 -0.99 4.27 10.33
N GLN A 332 0.14 4.69 10.91
CA GLN A 332 1.43 4.02 10.74
C GLN A 332 1.39 2.59 11.30
N SER A 333 0.79 2.38 12.48
CA SER A 333 0.63 1.06 13.10
C SER A 333 -0.24 0.13 12.25
N PHE A 334 -1.36 0.64 11.74
CA PHE A 334 -2.23 -0.13 10.84
C PHE A 334 -1.48 -0.52 9.55
N CYS A 335 -0.86 0.45 8.88
CA CYS A 335 -0.18 0.21 7.60
C CYS A 335 1.03 -0.71 7.75
N SER A 336 1.81 -0.58 8.84
CA SER A 336 2.95 -1.48 9.09
C SER A 336 2.52 -2.92 9.41
N THR A 337 1.40 -3.09 10.12
CA THR A 337 0.84 -4.42 10.38
C THR A 337 0.33 -5.08 9.09
N LEU A 338 -0.34 -4.32 8.22
CA LEU A 338 -0.78 -4.83 6.91
C LEU A 338 0.42 -5.13 6.00
N ASP A 339 1.37 -4.19 5.89
CA ASP A 339 2.54 -4.31 5.02
C ASP A 339 3.44 -5.48 5.43
N SER A 340 3.65 -5.70 6.74
CA SER A 340 4.43 -6.85 7.24
C SER A 340 3.78 -8.20 6.89
N LYS A 341 2.45 -8.28 6.91
CA LYS A 341 1.72 -9.49 6.49
C LYS A 341 1.79 -9.69 4.98
N LEU A 342 1.64 -8.63 4.20
CA LEU A 342 1.83 -8.67 2.74
C LEU A 342 3.25 -9.07 2.37
N LYS A 343 4.26 -8.52 3.05
CA LYS A 343 5.67 -8.88 2.91
C LYS A 343 5.90 -10.36 3.17
N ALA A 344 5.42 -10.89 4.29
CA ALA A 344 5.58 -12.31 4.62
C ALA A 344 4.95 -13.22 3.57
N ARG A 345 3.82 -12.82 2.97
CA ARG A 345 3.20 -13.57 1.87
C ARG A 345 3.97 -13.46 0.57
N LEU A 346 4.43 -12.27 0.22
CA LEU A 346 5.26 -12.07 -0.96
C LEU A 346 6.54 -12.91 -0.87
N GLU A 347 7.24 -12.89 0.26
CA GLU A 347 8.46 -13.68 0.49
C GLU A 347 8.21 -15.19 0.37
N ASP A 348 7.08 -15.70 0.88
CA ASP A 348 6.71 -17.11 0.75
C ASP A 348 6.43 -17.48 -0.72
N VAL A 349 5.71 -16.63 -1.47
CA VAL A 349 5.41 -16.86 -2.90
C VAL A 349 6.66 -16.74 -3.77
N LEU A 350 7.57 -15.82 -3.47
CA LEU A 350 8.83 -15.65 -4.18
C LEU A 350 9.71 -16.90 -4.13
N CYS A 351 9.57 -17.77 -3.12
CA CYS A 351 10.27 -19.06 -3.08
C CYS A 351 9.83 -20.03 -4.21
N TYR A 352 8.64 -19.82 -4.79
CA TYR A 352 8.12 -20.62 -5.90
C TYR A 352 8.43 -20.01 -7.28
N LEU A 353 8.79 -18.72 -7.33
CA LEU A 353 9.11 -17.97 -8.55
C LEU A 353 10.63 -17.98 -8.83
N PRO A 354 11.06 -17.71 -10.08
CA PRO A 354 12.48 -17.54 -10.37
C PRO A 354 13.02 -16.31 -9.65
N GLY A 355 14.27 -16.37 -9.19
CA GLY A 355 14.98 -15.21 -8.66
C GLY A 355 15.30 -14.20 -9.77
N ASP A 356 15.48 -12.93 -9.40
CA ASP A 356 15.80 -11.82 -10.33
C ASP A 356 17.23 -11.88 -10.92
N GLU A 357 18.06 -12.84 -10.50
CA GLU A 357 19.33 -13.14 -11.17
C GLU A 357 19.06 -13.66 -12.58
N PRO A 358 19.81 -13.23 -13.61
CA PRO A 358 19.64 -13.74 -14.96
C PRO A 358 19.80 -15.25 -14.92
N VAL A 359 18.68 -15.96 -15.03
CA VAL A 359 18.64 -17.42 -15.00
C VAL A 359 19.70 -17.91 -16.00
N PRO A 360 20.78 -18.57 -15.56
CA PRO A 360 21.64 -19.26 -16.50
C PRO A 360 20.69 -20.21 -17.23
N LYS A 361 20.54 -20.02 -18.56
CA LYS A 361 19.65 -20.83 -19.40
C LYS A 361 19.70 -22.24 -18.87
N GLU A 362 18.57 -22.75 -18.34
CA GLU A 362 18.53 -24.08 -17.78
C GLU A 362 19.21 -25.02 -18.78
N PRO A 363 20.07 -25.95 -18.31
CA PRO A 363 20.76 -26.84 -19.23
C PRO A 363 19.71 -27.44 -20.17
N PRO A 364 20.01 -27.60 -21.47
CA PRO A 364 19.02 -28.00 -22.49
C PRO A 364 18.40 -29.39 -22.29
N ARG A 365 18.58 -30.00 -21.10
CA ARG A 365 18.23 -31.37 -20.72
C ARG A 365 17.74 -31.45 -19.26
N SER A 366 16.89 -30.52 -18.82
CA SER A 366 16.15 -30.66 -17.56
C SER A 366 14.92 -31.56 -17.75
N ALA A 367 14.48 -32.26 -16.70
CA ALA A 367 13.35 -33.19 -16.79
C ALA A 367 12.00 -32.49 -17.01
N PHE A 368 11.87 -31.25 -16.54
CA PHE A 368 10.73 -30.34 -16.77
C PHE A 368 11.12 -28.91 -16.40
N ASP A 369 10.34 -27.93 -16.87
CA ASP A 369 10.50 -26.52 -16.50
C ASP A 369 9.95 -26.26 -15.08
N ARG A 370 10.85 -25.91 -14.16
CA ARG A 370 10.55 -25.67 -12.75
C ARG A 370 9.65 -24.45 -12.53
N PHE A 371 9.64 -23.51 -13.47
CA PHE A 371 8.97 -22.22 -13.37
C PHE A 371 7.91 -22.01 -14.46
N ALA A 372 7.48 -23.07 -15.15
CA ALA A 372 6.41 -23.01 -16.16
C ALA A 372 5.15 -22.30 -15.63
N ASP A 373 4.85 -22.50 -14.35
CA ASP A 373 3.66 -21.95 -13.69
C ASP A 373 3.84 -20.51 -13.19
N ALA A 374 5.01 -19.89 -13.37
CA ALA A 374 5.33 -18.58 -12.78
C ALA A 374 4.33 -17.47 -13.16
N GLY A 375 3.86 -17.47 -14.41
CA GLY A 375 2.84 -16.52 -14.88
C GLY A 375 1.51 -16.68 -14.12
N THR A 376 1.04 -17.91 -13.98
CA THR A 376 -0.18 -18.25 -13.22
C THR A 376 -0.05 -17.86 -11.75
N VAL A 377 1.11 -18.10 -11.13
CA VAL A 377 1.36 -17.76 -9.72
C VAL A 377 1.38 -16.24 -9.51
N GLN A 378 2.00 -15.48 -10.41
CA GLN A 378 1.98 -14.02 -10.38
C GLN A 378 0.57 -13.45 -10.57
N GLU A 379 -0.24 -14.05 -11.46
CA GLU A 379 -1.63 -13.66 -11.65
C GLU A 379 -2.50 -13.96 -10.42
N LEU A 380 -2.36 -15.15 -9.83
CA LEU A 380 -3.05 -15.52 -8.58
C LEU A 380 -2.68 -14.59 -7.43
N LEU A 381 -1.39 -14.27 -7.24
CA LEU A 381 -0.92 -13.32 -6.24
C LEU A 381 -1.58 -11.95 -6.43
N ARG A 382 -1.60 -11.46 -7.67
CA ARG A 382 -2.17 -10.16 -8.03
C ARG A 382 -3.67 -10.10 -7.76
N ASP A 383 -4.42 -11.08 -8.24
CA ASP A 383 -5.88 -11.07 -8.14
C ASP A 383 -6.34 -11.23 -6.68
N HIS A 384 -5.70 -12.09 -5.89
CA HIS A 384 -6.02 -12.21 -4.46
C HIS A 384 -5.60 -10.96 -3.67
N CYS A 385 -4.49 -10.30 -4.04
CA CYS A 385 -4.09 -9.05 -3.42
C CYS A 385 -5.09 -7.92 -3.72
N ILE A 386 -5.55 -7.80 -4.97
CA ILE A 386 -6.59 -6.83 -5.36
C ILE A 386 -7.89 -7.13 -4.62
N SER A 387 -8.32 -8.41 -4.59
CA SER A 387 -9.53 -8.83 -3.85
C SER A 387 -9.42 -8.52 -2.35
N CYS A 388 -8.25 -8.65 -1.74
CA CYS A 388 -8.01 -8.31 -0.34
C CYS A 388 -8.22 -6.82 -0.07
N ILE A 389 -7.74 -5.94 -0.96
CA ILE A 389 -7.96 -4.49 -0.85
C ILE A 389 -9.41 -4.14 -1.13
N GLN A 390 -10.04 -4.75 -2.14
CA GLN A 390 -11.46 -4.54 -2.43
C GLN A 390 -12.35 -4.96 -1.25
N HIS A 391 -12.02 -6.05 -0.55
CA HIS A 391 -12.71 -6.43 0.68
C HIS A 391 -12.52 -5.40 1.80
N LEU A 392 -11.32 -4.86 1.98
CA LEU A 392 -11.07 -3.77 2.93
C LEU A 392 -11.85 -2.50 2.57
N LEU A 393 -11.89 -2.14 1.28
CA LEU A 393 -12.70 -1.02 0.77
C LEU A 393 -14.19 -1.25 1.01
N GLY A 394 -14.70 -2.47 0.81
CA GLY A 394 -16.08 -2.83 1.15
C GLY A 394 -16.38 -2.63 2.63
N CYS A 395 -15.48 -3.07 3.51
CA CYS A 395 -15.61 -2.82 4.95
C CYS A 395 -15.63 -1.32 5.28
N LEU A 396 -14.77 -0.52 4.65
CA LEU A 396 -14.73 0.94 4.84
C LEU A 396 -16.02 1.60 4.34
N GLN A 397 -16.55 1.17 3.19
CA GLN A 397 -17.82 1.66 2.64
C GLN A 397 -18.99 1.37 3.58
N GLU A 398 -19.08 0.16 4.13
CA GLU A 398 -20.11 -0.21 5.11
C GLU A 398 -20.06 0.70 6.35
N GLN A 399 -18.86 0.98 6.86
CA GLN A 399 -18.68 1.88 8.02
C GLN A 399 -19.01 3.34 7.68
N LEU A 400 -18.64 3.82 6.49
CA LEU A 400 -18.98 5.17 6.02
C LEU A 400 -20.50 5.35 5.85
N GLN A 401 -21.19 4.36 5.27
CA GLN A 401 -22.65 4.39 5.13
C GLN A 401 -23.36 4.34 6.49
N SER A 402 -22.86 3.51 7.42
CA SER A 402 -23.35 3.49 8.80
C SER A 402 -23.22 4.87 9.46
N ALA A 403 -22.05 5.50 9.36
CA ALA A 403 -21.81 6.84 9.87
C ALA A 403 -22.74 7.88 9.23
N GLN A 404 -22.99 7.79 7.92
CA GLN A 404 -23.89 8.69 7.18
C GLN A 404 -25.36 8.55 7.58
N SER A 405 -25.84 7.33 7.83
CA SER A 405 -27.24 7.09 8.21
C SER A 405 -27.60 7.61 9.59
N GLN A 406 -26.61 7.74 10.48
CA GLN A 406 -26.77 8.16 11.87
C GLN A 406 -26.38 9.63 12.09
N LEU A 407 -26.37 10.43 11.03
CA LEU A 407 -25.76 11.75 10.96
C LEU A 407 -26.79 12.85 11.23
N GLU A 408 -27.43 12.80 12.40
CA GLU A 408 -28.19 13.91 13.00
C GLU A 408 -28.06 13.93 14.53
N PRO A 409 -27.67 15.06 15.16
CA PRO A 409 -26.51 15.87 14.81
C PRO A 409 -25.20 15.09 15.11
N PRO A 410 -24.12 15.30 14.33
CA PRO A 410 -22.90 14.51 14.47
C PRO A 410 -22.23 14.81 15.81
N GLY A 411 -22.12 13.81 16.68
CA GLY A 411 -21.12 13.84 17.74
C GLY A 411 -19.72 13.83 17.11
N ASP A 412 -18.82 14.67 17.61
CA ASP A 412 -17.44 14.83 17.11
C ASP A 412 -16.69 13.50 16.91
N THR A 413 -17.03 12.47 17.70
CA THR A 413 -16.39 11.15 17.65
C THR A 413 -16.59 10.41 16.33
N LYS A 414 -17.78 10.46 15.72
CA LYS A 414 -18.04 9.79 14.43
C LYS A 414 -17.36 10.48 13.25
N LEU A 415 -17.22 11.81 13.30
CA LEU A 415 -16.49 12.56 12.29
C LEU A 415 -14.99 12.22 12.31
N ASN A 416 -14.43 11.97 13.50
CA ASN A 416 -13.04 11.54 13.62
C ASN A 416 -12.81 10.15 12.99
N ALA A 417 -13.76 9.22 13.15
CA ALA A 417 -13.74 7.93 12.46
C ALA A 417 -13.78 8.09 10.92
N VAL A 418 -14.64 8.96 10.39
CA VAL A 418 -14.71 9.27 8.94
C VAL A 418 -13.38 9.84 8.43
N LEU A 419 -12.79 10.78 9.15
CA LEU A 419 -11.50 11.38 8.80
C LEU A 419 -10.34 10.39 8.87
N PHE A 420 -10.36 9.46 9.85
CA PHE A 420 -9.40 8.38 9.93
C PHE A 420 -9.47 7.47 8.70
N MET A 421 -10.67 7.03 8.30
CA MET A 421 -10.87 6.23 7.10
C MET A 421 -10.42 6.94 5.83
N ALA A 422 -10.69 8.25 5.72
CA ALA A 422 -10.27 9.07 4.60
C ALA A 422 -8.74 9.11 4.45
N ARG A 423 -8.02 9.31 5.56
CA ARG A 423 -6.54 9.32 5.61
C ARG A 423 -5.94 7.93 5.45
N LEU A 424 -6.58 6.89 5.97
CA LEU A 424 -6.15 5.50 5.79
C LEU A 424 -6.10 5.13 4.31
N CYS A 425 -7.12 5.50 3.53
CA CYS A 425 -7.13 5.25 2.09
C CYS A 425 -5.98 5.95 1.35
N GLN A 426 -5.55 7.14 1.80
CA GLN A 426 -4.39 7.84 1.24
C GLN A 426 -3.06 7.26 1.71
N ALA A 427 -3.01 6.78 2.95
CA ALA A 427 -1.81 6.22 3.56
C ALA A 427 -1.44 4.85 2.98
N LEU A 428 -2.42 4.02 2.63
CA LEU A 428 -2.20 2.64 2.15
C LEU A 428 -1.23 2.55 0.94
N PRO A 429 -1.42 3.30 -0.17
CA PRO A 429 -0.48 3.27 -1.29
C PRO A 429 0.92 3.79 -0.95
N GLU A 430 1.04 4.62 0.08
CA GLU A 430 2.29 5.26 0.45
C GLU A 430 3.12 4.49 1.49
N LEU A 431 2.44 3.89 2.47
CA LEU A 431 3.04 3.21 3.61
C LEU A 431 3.13 1.69 3.44
N CYS A 432 2.43 1.11 2.47
CA CYS A 432 2.47 -0.33 2.17
C CYS A 432 3.18 -0.61 0.84
N PRO A 433 4.53 -0.55 0.75
CA PRO A 433 5.25 -0.84 -0.48
C PRO A 433 5.04 -2.28 -0.97
N HIS A 434 4.77 -3.25 -0.08
CA HIS A 434 4.52 -4.63 -0.47
C HIS A 434 3.16 -4.80 -1.15
N LEU A 435 2.21 -3.88 -0.94
CA LEU A 435 0.96 -3.86 -1.70
C LEU A 435 1.24 -3.64 -3.19
N GLN A 436 2.05 -2.63 -3.53
CA GLN A 436 2.44 -2.37 -4.91
C GLN A 436 3.21 -3.58 -5.49
N ARG A 437 4.12 -4.17 -4.72
CA ARG A 437 4.90 -5.34 -5.17
C ARG A 437 4.03 -6.56 -5.44
N CYS A 438 3.05 -6.86 -4.58
CA CYS A 438 2.12 -7.96 -4.80
C CYS A 438 1.25 -7.75 -6.06
N VAL A 439 0.80 -6.52 -6.32
CA VAL A 439 0.02 -6.21 -7.53
C VAL A 439 0.88 -6.27 -8.79
N LEU A 440 2.15 -5.86 -8.71
CA LEU A 440 3.07 -5.94 -9.85
C LEU A 440 3.65 -7.34 -10.07
N GLY A 441 3.67 -8.20 -9.05
CA GLY A 441 4.21 -9.56 -9.13
C GLY A 441 5.74 -9.63 -9.18
N ARG A 442 6.45 -8.62 -8.65
CA ARG A 442 7.92 -8.49 -8.72
C ARG A 442 8.57 -8.31 -7.36
N ALA A 443 9.83 -8.76 -7.21
CA ALA A 443 10.61 -8.61 -5.98
C ALA A 443 11.25 -7.22 -5.86
N GLU A 444 11.77 -6.67 -6.97
CA GLU A 444 12.35 -5.32 -7.02
C GLU A 444 11.27 -4.21 -7.00
N PRO A 445 11.56 -3.05 -6.36
CA PRO A 445 10.72 -1.87 -6.50
C PRO A 445 10.75 -1.39 -7.96
N ALA A 446 9.58 -1.19 -8.57
CA ALA A 446 9.52 -0.60 -9.92
C ALA A 446 10.31 0.72 -9.96
N PRO A 447 11.09 0.99 -11.02
CA PRO A 447 11.67 2.30 -11.21
C PRO A 447 10.53 3.32 -11.25
N LYS A 448 10.72 4.41 -10.50
CA LYS A 448 9.79 5.52 -10.24
C LYS A 448 8.67 5.65 -11.28
N GLU A 449 7.42 5.77 -10.80
CA GLU A 449 6.37 6.41 -11.59
C GLU A 449 6.94 7.75 -12.10
N PRO A 450 6.86 8.03 -13.42
CA PRO A 450 7.25 9.34 -13.92
C PRO A 450 6.32 10.34 -13.23
N ARG A 451 6.91 11.20 -12.38
CA ARG A 451 6.20 12.35 -11.81
C ARG A 451 5.42 13.00 -12.96
N SER A 452 4.13 13.22 -12.76
CA SER A 452 3.29 13.97 -13.71
C SER A 452 3.81 15.40 -13.77
N VAL A 453 4.85 15.62 -14.58
CA VAL A 453 5.33 16.94 -14.93
C VAL A 453 4.22 17.58 -15.74
N LYS A 454 3.48 18.49 -15.10
CA LYS A 454 2.59 19.40 -15.80
C LYS A 454 3.41 20.13 -16.88
N LYS A 455 2.97 19.91 -18.13
CA LYS A 455 3.17 20.71 -19.36
C LYS A 455 4.38 20.43 -20.26
N LEU A 456 3.97 20.03 -21.47
CA LEU A 456 4.42 20.44 -22.81
C LEU A 456 5.53 19.61 -23.49
N GLY A 457 5.06 18.58 -24.19
CA GLY A 457 5.73 18.00 -25.35
C GLY A 457 4.85 16.88 -25.89
N LYS A 458 4.53 16.91 -27.20
CA LYS A 458 3.86 15.80 -27.90
C LYS A 458 4.78 14.56 -27.87
N GLY A 459 4.81 13.85 -26.75
CA GLY A 459 5.40 12.52 -26.62
C GLY A 459 4.29 11.48 -26.80
N LYS A 460 4.54 10.46 -27.62
CA LYS A 460 3.64 9.32 -27.79
C LYS A 460 3.27 8.76 -26.41
N ALA A 461 1.98 8.49 -26.19
CA ALA A 461 1.49 7.84 -24.98
C ALA A 461 2.32 6.59 -24.72
N GLN A 462 3.07 6.58 -23.62
CA GLN A 462 3.86 5.44 -23.21
C GLN A 462 2.89 4.31 -22.87
N GLU A 463 3.02 3.16 -23.54
CA GLU A 463 2.21 1.97 -23.25
C GLU A 463 2.42 1.59 -21.77
N VAL A 464 1.41 1.88 -20.95
CA VAL A 464 1.37 1.48 -19.54
C VAL A 464 1.19 -0.04 -19.53
N SER A 465 2.10 -0.77 -18.89
CA SER A 465 1.96 -2.22 -18.76
C SER A 465 0.60 -2.56 -18.10
N PRO A 466 -0.05 -3.67 -18.48
CA PRO A 466 -1.37 -4.04 -17.93
C PRO A 466 -1.34 -4.18 -16.40
N GLU A 467 -0.21 -4.59 -15.83
CA GLU A 467 0.04 -4.69 -14.39
C GLU A 467 0.06 -3.33 -13.70
N LEU A 468 0.70 -2.33 -14.32
CA LEU A 468 0.74 -0.97 -13.80
C LEU A 468 -0.65 -0.32 -13.90
N ALA A 469 -1.43 -0.63 -14.93
CA ALA A 469 -2.82 -0.19 -15.04
C ALA A 469 -3.70 -0.76 -13.91
N LYS A 470 -3.55 -2.05 -13.57
CA LYS A 470 -4.22 -2.66 -12.41
C LYS A 470 -3.86 -1.95 -11.10
N TRP A 471 -2.59 -1.59 -10.89
CA TRP A 471 -2.17 -0.80 -9.71
C TRP A 471 -2.76 0.61 -9.68
N GLN A 472 -2.77 1.32 -10.82
CA GLN A 472 -3.42 2.63 -10.90
C GLN A 472 -4.94 2.54 -10.62
N GLY A 473 -5.60 1.46 -11.04
CA GLY A 473 -6.98 1.17 -10.69
C GLY A 473 -7.20 1.10 -9.18
N VAL A 474 -6.40 0.30 -8.47
CA VAL A 474 -6.46 0.19 -7.01
C VAL A 474 -6.21 1.54 -6.32
N LYS A 475 -5.21 2.31 -6.77
CA LYS A 475 -4.95 3.67 -6.27
C LYS A 475 -6.14 4.61 -6.48
N ALA A 476 -6.78 4.54 -7.66
CA ALA A 476 -7.93 5.36 -7.99
C ALA A 476 -9.15 5.02 -7.12
N GLU A 477 -9.42 3.73 -6.87
CA GLU A 477 -10.50 3.28 -5.98
C GLU A 477 -10.27 3.77 -4.54
N LEU A 478 -9.05 3.63 -4.01
CA LEU A 478 -8.66 4.16 -2.69
C LEU A 478 -8.84 5.68 -2.61
N LEU A 479 -8.39 6.41 -3.63
CA LEU A 479 -8.57 7.86 -3.68
C LEU A 479 -10.05 8.26 -3.73
N GLN A 480 -10.87 7.53 -4.51
CA GLN A 480 -12.31 7.78 -4.59
C GLN A 480 -12.98 7.59 -3.22
N GLN A 481 -12.66 6.52 -2.50
CA GLN A 481 -13.19 6.29 -1.15
C GLN A 481 -12.73 7.36 -0.15
N SER A 482 -11.47 7.80 -0.25
CA SER A 482 -10.97 8.94 0.53
C SER A 482 -11.79 10.21 0.28
N LEU A 483 -12.04 10.54 -0.99
CA LEU A 483 -12.80 11.74 -1.37
C LEU A 483 -14.25 11.68 -0.86
N LEU A 484 -14.91 10.52 -0.94
CA LEU A 484 -16.27 10.33 -0.39
C LEU A 484 -16.30 10.58 1.12
N ALA A 485 -15.35 10.02 1.86
CA ALA A 485 -15.24 10.24 3.31
C ALA A 485 -15.02 11.73 3.64
N TYR A 486 -14.14 12.41 2.91
CA TYR A 486 -13.94 13.85 3.07
C TYR A 486 -15.17 14.69 2.70
N GLN A 487 -15.95 14.27 1.70
CA GLN A 487 -17.21 14.93 1.35
C GLN A 487 -18.22 14.86 2.51
N LEU A 488 -18.37 13.69 3.15
CA LEU A 488 -19.23 13.54 4.33
C LEU A 488 -18.81 14.46 5.47
N TRP A 489 -17.50 14.52 5.77
CA TRP A 489 -16.96 15.44 6.77
C TRP A 489 -17.23 16.91 6.40
N SER A 490 -16.94 17.29 5.15
CA SER A 490 -17.11 18.68 4.69
C SER A 490 -18.56 19.14 4.80
N SER A 491 -19.52 18.30 4.39
CA SER A 491 -20.94 18.61 4.50
C SER A 491 -21.39 18.76 5.95
N ALA A 492 -20.92 17.89 6.84
CA ALA A 492 -21.27 17.93 8.25
C ALA A 492 -20.73 19.19 8.95
N VAL A 493 -19.45 19.53 8.72
CA VAL A 493 -18.80 20.71 9.30
C VAL A 493 -19.41 21.99 8.77
N THR A 494 -19.62 22.10 7.46
CA THR A 494 -20.25 23.27 6.85
C THR A 494 -21.64 23.51 7.43
N LYS A 495 -22.50 22.48 7.49
CA LYS A 495 -23.83 22.59 8.10
C LYS A 495 -23.77 23.04 9.54
N GLY A 496 -22.91 22.43 10.36
CA GLY A 496 -22.79 22.77 11.78
C GLY A 496 -22.35 24.23 12.01
N LEU A 497 -21.32 24.68 11.29
CA LEU A 497 -20.79 26.04 11.42
C LEU A 497 -21.77 27.09 10.86
N VAL A 498 -22.36 26.83 9.69
CA VAL A 498 -23.28 27.77 9.04
C VAL A 498 -24.63 27.83 9.75
N GLN A 499 -25.07 26.77 10.44
CA GLN A 499 -26.25 26.84 11.32
C GLN A 499 -26.10 27.90 12.41
N HIS A 500 -24.94 27.95 13.09
CA HIS A 500 -24.67 28.97 14.11
C HIS A 500 -24.61 30.39 13.53
N PHE A 501 -23.97 30.54 12.35
CA PHE A 501 -23.96 31.78 11.59
C PHE A 501 -25.37 32.23 11.21
N THR A 502 -26.18 31.33 10.65
CA THR A 502 -27.55 31.58 10.20
C THR A 502 -28.44 32.02 11.36
N HIS A 503 -28.35 31.31 12.49
CA HIS A 503 -29.08 31.70 13.70
C HIS A 503 -28.74 33.14 14.08
N THR A 504 -27.45 33.49 14.18
CA THR A 504 -27.03 34.84 14.57
C THR A 504 -27.41 35.92 13.56
N LEU A 505 -27.35 35.62 12.26
CA LEU A 505 -27.74 36.54 11.18
C LEU A 505 -29.24 36.88 11.21
N LEU A 506 -30.09 35.88 11.49
CA LEU A 506 -31.54 36.02 11.48
C LEU A 506 -32.11 36.55 12.80
N LEU A 507 -31.30 36.68 13.86
CA LEU A 507 -31.74 37.27 15.12
C LEU A 507 -32.04 38.76 14.93
N ASP A 508 -33.32 39.14 15.07
CA ASP A 508 -33.79 40.53 14.90
C ASP A 508 -34.20 41.14 16.25
N THR A 509 -33.25 41.19 17.19
CA THR A 509 -33.43 41.85 18.49
C THR A 509 -32.56 43.10 18.55
N ALA A 510 -32.94 44.13 19.32
CA ALA A 510 -32.11 45.32 19.49
C ALA A 510 -30.71 44.98 20.01
N GLY A 511 -30.61 44.00 20.92
CA GLY A 511 -29.33 43.50 21.44
C GLY A 511 -28.46 42.83 20.36
N SER A 512 -29.04 42.02 19.47
CA SER A 512 -28.28 41.36 18.38
C SER A 512 -27.82 42.37 17.31
N VAL A 513 -28.63 43.37 16.99
CA VAL A 513 -28.25 44.47 16.09
C VAL A 513 -27.09 45.29 16.68
N LEU A 514 -27.13 45.60 17.97
CA LEU A 514 -26.02 46.30 18.63
C LEU A 514 -24.76 45.42 18.76
N ALA A 515 -24.92 44.13 19.01
CA ALA A 515 -23.80 43.18 19.08
C ALA A 515 -23.07 42.98 17.74
N THR A 516 -23.72 43.32 16.62
CA THR A 516 -23.14 43.28 15.27
C THR A 516 -22.60 44.63 14.81
N ALA A 517 -22.75 45.69 15.61
CA ALA A 517 -22.20 47.00 15.28
C ALA A 517 -20.67 46.99 15.38
N THR A 518 -20.02 47.33 14.27
CA THR A 518 -18.56 47.41 14.16
C THR A 518 -18.08 48.86 14.25
N SER A 519 -16.79 49.06 14.54
CA SER A 519 -16.17 50.37 14.34
C SER A 519 -16.02 50.68 12.85
N TRP A 520 -16.42 51.90 12.46
CA TRP A 520 -16.38 52.41 11.10
C TRP A 520 -15.32 53.51 11.00
N ASP A 521 -14.67 53.61 9.86
CA ASP A 521 -13.60 54.59 9.60
C ASP A 521 -14.19 55.88 9.05
N GLU A 522 -13.63 57.02 9.48
CA GLU A 522 -14.06 58.36 9.03
C GLU A 522 -13.19 58.80 7.85
N ILE A 523 -13.82 58.98 6.69
CA ILE A 523 -13.16 59.42 5.46
C ILE A 523 -13.60 60.86 5.17
N GLU A 524 -12.64 61.77 5.07
CA GLU A 524 -12.88 63.14 4.65
C GLU A 524 -12.81 63.22 3.13
N ILE A 525 -13.92 63.57 2.48
CA ILE A 525 -13.99 63.84 1.05
C ILE A 525 -14.02 65.35 0.85
N GLN A 526 -13.19 65.85 -0.05
CA GLN A 526 -13.16 67.26 -0.44
C GLN A 526 -13.89 67.42 -1.78
N GLU A 527 -14.98 68.18 -1.77
CA GLU A 527 -15.71 68.57 -2.98
C GLU A 527 -15.46 70.04 -3.29
N GLU A 528 -15.14 70.36 -4.54
CA GLU A 528 -15.04 71.74 -5.01
C GLU A 528 -16.43 72.25 -5.39
N THR A 529 -16.89 73.30 -4.69
CA THR A 529 -18.15 73.98 -5.01
C THR A 529 -18.04 74.78 -6.32
N GLU A 530 -19.19 75.11 -6.93
CA GLU A 530 -19.28 75.94 -8.14
C GLU A 530 -18.63 77.34 -7.98
N SER A 531 -18.40 77.78 -6.75
CA SER A 531 -17.70 79.02 -6.39
C SER A 531 -16.20 78.85 -6.10
N GLY A 532 -15.64 77.65 -6.29
CA GLY A 532 -14.21 77.34 -6.08
C GLY A 532 -13.81 77.15 -4.61
N SER A 533 -14.77 77.00 -3.68
CA SER A 533 -14.49 76.68 -2.28
C SER A 533 -14.55 75.16 -2.03
N SER A 534 -13.59 74.59 -1.31
CA SER A 534 -13.56 73.16 -0.99
C SER A 534 -14.41 72.86 0.25
N VAL A 535 -15.46 72.06 0.11
CA VAL A 535 -16.29 71.57 1.23
C VAL A 535 -15.79 70.18 1.61
N THR A 536 -15.37 70.01 2.87
CA THR A 536 -15.00 68.71 3.44
C THR A 536 -16.25 68.01 3.99
N SER A 537 -16.69 66.93 3.38
CA SER A 537 -17.72 66.04 3.92
C SER A 537 -17.06 64.86 4.65
N LYS A 538 -17.66 64.42 5.77
CA LYS A 538 -17.19 63.27 6.56
C LYS A 538 -18.11 62.09 6.35
N ILE A 539 -17.56 61.01 5.79
CA ILE A 539 -18.27 59.77 5.52
C ILE A 539 -17.77 58.69 6.47
N ARG A 540 -18.68 57.83 6.93
CA ARG A 540 -18.33 56.66 7.76
C ARG A 540 -18.58 55.38 6.99
N LEU A 541 -17.56 54.52 6.89
CA LEU A 541 -17.67 53.23 6.21
C LEU A 541 -17.16 52.07 7.05
N PRO A 542 -17.73 50.87 6.86
CA PRO A 542 -17.19 49.65 7.44
C PRO A 542 -15.73 49.41 6.99
N VAL A 543 -14.90 48.96 7.93
CA VAL A 543 -13.52 48.49 7.69
C VAL A 543 -13.30 47.03 8.09
N GLN A 544 -14.29 46.43 8.73
CA GLN A 544 -14.24 45.06 9.23
C GLN A 544 -15.62 44.41 9.15
N PRO A 545 -15.68 43.08 8.98
CA PRO A 545 -16.92 42.36 8.92
C PRO A 545 -17.50 42.19 10.32
N SER A 546 -18.80 41.91 10.40
CA SER A 546 -19.51 41.62 11.64
C SER A 546 -18.88 40.43 12.38
N TRP A 547 -19.01 40.41 13.71
CA TRP A 547 -18.41 39.39 14.56
C TRP A 547 -18.77 37.95 14.14
N HIS A 548 -20.04 37.68 13.79
CA HIS A 548 -20.46 36.34 13.37
C HIS A 548 -19.79 35.87 12.06
N VAL A 549 -19.42 36.79 11.16
CA VAL A 549 -18.63 36.47 9.96
C VAL A 549 -17.21 36.08 10.34
N GLN A 550 -16.59 36.83 11.26
CA GLN A 550 -15.26 36.54 11.77
C GLN A 550 -15.23 35.18 12.49
N CYS A 551 -16.24 34.90 13.33
CA CYS A 551 -16.40 33.61 13.99
C CYS A 551 -16.52 32.47 12.99
N LEU A 552 -17.38 32.60 11.97
CA LEU A 552 -17.54 31.56 10.94
C LEU A 552 -16.20 31.25 10.27
N LEU A 553 -15.49 32.27 9.77
CA LEU A 553 -14.21 32.09 9.09
C LEU A 553 -13.13 31.52 10.01
N PHE A 554 -13.08 31.98 11.27
CA PHE A 554 -12.13 31.49 12.25
C PHE A 554 -12.40 30.03 12.62
N SER A 555 -13.65 29.66 12.92
CA SER A 555 -14.02 28.28 13.23
C SER A 555 -13.79 27.34 12.05
N LEU A 556 -14.07 27.78 10.81
CA LEU A 556 -13.75 27.02 9.60
C LEU A 556 -12.24 26.77 9.48
N CYS A 557 -11.42 27.81 9.74
CA CYS A 557 -9.96 27.68 9.77
C CYS A 557 -9.46 26.77 10.90
N GLN A 558 -10.08 26.80 12.08
CA GLN A 558 -9.73 25.93 13.18
C GLN A 558 -10.00 24.46 12.83
N GLU A 559 -11.17 24.17 12.25
CA GLU A 559 -11.51 22.81 11.80
C GLU A 559 -10.56 22.33 10.71
N LEU A 560 -10.23 23.17 9.73
CA LEU A 560 -9.22 22.84 8.71
C LEU A 560 -7.84 22.56 9.31
N ASN A 561 -7.39 23.35 10.27
CA ASN A 561 -6.11 23.10 10.95
C ASN A 561 -6.17 21.79 11.76
N ARG A 562 -7.27 21.54 12.46
CA ARG A 562 -7.48 20.32 13.28
C ARG A 562 -7.33 19.05 12.45
N VAL A 563 -7.84 19.03 11.22
CA VAL A 563 -7.75 17.86 10.32
C VAL A 563 -6.47 17.80 9.49
N GLY A 564 -5.60 18.81 9.57
CA GLY A 564 -4.39 18.89 8.77
C GLY A 564 -4.64 19.44 7.35
N GLY A 565 -5.25 20.61 7.23
CA GLY A 565 -5.67 21.22 5.95
C GLY A 565 -4.62 21.33 4.85
N HIS A 566 -3.33 21.26 5.20
CA HIS A 566 -2.20 21.23 4.27
C HIS A 566 -2.09 19.92 3.46
N THR A 567 -2.69 18.82 3.94
CA THR A 567 -2.67 17.50 3.26
C THR A 567 -4.00 17.17 2.57
N LEU A 568 -5.03 18.01 2.76
CA LEU A 568 -6.32 17.78 2.12
C LEU A 568 -6.19 17.84 0.59
N PRO A 569 -6.88 16.96 -0.15
CA PRO A 569 -6.99 17.08 -1.59
C PRO A 569 -7.54 18.46 -1.97
N LYS A 570 -6.92 19.12 -2.96
CA LYS A 570 -7.36 20.45 -3.42
C LYS A 570 -8.85 20.49 -3.76
N VAL A 571 -9.36 19.41 -4.37
CA VAL A 571 -10.78 19.25 -4.72
C VAL A 571 -11.68 19.32 -3.48
N THR A 572 -11.29 18.64 -2.39
CA THR A 572 -12.02 18.66 -1.11
C THR A 572 -12.07 20.06 -0.53
N LEU A 573 -10.95 20.78 -0.49
CA LEU A 573 -10.91 22.14 0.04
C LEU A 573 -11.79 23.09 -0.79
N GLN A 574 -11.70 23.01 -2.12
CA GLN A 574 -12.55 23.81 -3.01
C GLN A 574 -14.04 23.50 -2.84
N GLU A 575 -14.40 22.23 -2.65
CA GLU A 575 -15.78 21.80 -2.37
C GLU A 575 -16.30 22.32 -1.04
N LEU A 576 -15.49 22.23 0.02
CA LEU A 576 -15.80 22.75 1.35
C LEU A 576 -16.10 24.26 1.30
N LEU A 577 -15.20 25.03 0.67
CA LEU A 577 -15.35 26.48 0.56
C LEU A 577 -16.59 26.88 -0.26
N ARG A 578 -16.83 26.19 -1.38
CA ARG A 578 -18.01 26.42 -2.22
C ARG A 578 -19.30 26.07 -1.50
N SER A 579 -19.35 24.93 -0.82
CA SER A 579 -20.50 24.50 -0.02
C SER A 579 -20.77 25.49 1.11
N CYS A 580 -19.72 25.97 1.78
CA CYS A 580 -19.84 27.00 2.81
C CYS A 580 -20.42 28.31 2.26
N MET A 581 -19.93 28.78 1.12
CA MET A 581 -20.48 29.97 0.47
C MET A 581 -21.95 29.79 0.05
N ALA A 582 -22.33 28.62 -0.47
CA ALA A 582 -23.70 28.33 -0.87
C ALA A 582 -24.66 28.30 0.33
N GLU A 583 -24.27 27.70 1.46
CA GLU A 583 -25.09 27.71 2.67
C GLU A 583 -25.18 29.10 3.31
N VAL A 584 -24.08 29.88 3.29
CA VAL A 584 -24.08 31.29 3.72
C VAL A 584 -25.04 32.10 2.86
N LEU A 585 -24.98 31.94 1.53
CA LEU A 585 -25.89 32.61 0.61
C LEU A 585 -27.35 32.27 0.92
N THR A 586 -27.65 31.00 1.17
CA THR A 586 -28.99 30.54 1.59
C THR A 586 -29.44 31.24 2.89
N ALA A 587 -28.52 31.50 3.83
CA ALA A 587 -28.83 32.24 5.05
C ALA A 587 -29.17 33.71 4.77
N TYR A 588 -28.46 34.37 3.85
CA TYR A 588 -28.80 35.72 3.40
C TYR A 588 -30.11 35.76 2.63
N GLU A 589 -30.40 34.79 1.76
CA GLU A 589 -31.69 34.70 1.06
C GLU A 589 -32.87 34.56 2.05
N LYS A 590 -32.70 33.78 3.12
CA LYS A 590 -33.69 33.72 4.23
C LYS A 590 -33.87 35.06 4.92
N LEU A 591 -32.79 35.82 5.13
CA LEU A 591 -32.87 37.18 5.69
C LEU A 591 -33.68 38.11 4.77
N VAL A 592 -33.42 38.06 3.46
CA VAL A 592 -34.16 38.85 2.45
C VAL A 592 -35.65 38.51 2.50
N GLN A 593 -36.00 37.22 2.51
CA GLN A 593 -37.39 36.76 2.61
C GLN A 593 -38.09 37.28 3.88
N GLN A 594 -37.45 37.14 5.04
CA GLN A 594 -38.02 37.61 6.33
C GLN A 594 -38.26 39.12 6.35
N LYS A 595 -37.40 39.92 5.69
CA LYS A 595 -37.55 41.38 5.60
C LYS A 595 -38.60 41.80 4.57
N GLN A 596 -38.79 41.03 3.50
CA GLN A 596 -39.85 41.28 2.51
C GLN A 596 -41.26 40.96 3.05
N GLU A 597 -41.40 39.96 3.91
CA GLU A 597 -42.68 39.56 4.53
C GLU A 597 -43.29 40.61 5.47
N LYS A 598 -42.62 41.75 5.74
CA LYS A 598 -43.07 42.88 6.57
C LYS A 598 -43.85 42.43 7.82
N ARG A 599 -43.19 41.69 8.71
CA ARG A 599 -43.79 41.36 10.01
C ARG A 599 -43.89 42.61 10.90
N PRO A 600 -45.01 42.80 11.63
CA PRO A 600 -45.26 44.01 12.43
C PRO A 600 -44.22 44.24 13.54
N ASP A 601 -43.53 43.19 14.00
CA ASP A 601 -42.53 43.25 15.07
C ASP A 601 -41.07 43.25 14.55
N SER A 602 -40.84 43.40 13.24
CA SER A 602 -39.49 43.35 12.66
C SER A 602 -38.80 44.73 12.63
N PHE A 603 -37.52 44.77 12.98
CA PHE A 603 -36.73 46.01 12.91
C PHE A 603 -36.50 46.41 11.45
N PRO A 604 -36.63 47.70 11.08
CA PRO A 604 -36.34 48.14 9.73
C PRO A 604 -34.86 47.90 9.37
N LEU A 605 -34.61 47.55 8.11
CA LEU A 605 -33.26 47.47 7.58
C LEU A 605 -32.75 48.88 7.30
N THR A 606 -31.95 49.43 8.20
CA THR A 606 -31.35 50.76 8.04
C THR A 606 -30.22 50.74 6.99
N GLN A 607 -29.94 51.88 6.37
CA GLN A 607 -28.83 52.04 5.43
C GLN A 607 -27.49 51.58 6.03
N SER A 608 -27.22 51.91 7.30
CA SER A 608 -25.98 51.47 7.96
C SER A 608 -25.89 49.95 8.12
N ARG A 609 -27.02 49.30 8.43
CA ARG A 609 -27.09 47.83 8.53
C ARG A 609 -26.96 47.19 7.15
N ALA A 610 -27.57 47.76 6.11
CA ALA A 610 -27.42 47.31 4.73
C ALA A 610 -25.96 47.40 4.26
N LEU A 611 -25.27 48.50 4.55
CA LEU A 611 -23.84 48.69 4.25
C LEU A 611 -22.95 47.66 4.96
N GLN A 612 -23.20 47.37 6.25
CA GLN A 612 -22.45 46.34 6.97
C GLN A 612 -22.67 44.94 6.38
N LEU A 613 -23.92 44.57 6.08
CA LEU A 613 -24.25 43.27 5.48
C LEU A 613 -23.67 43.13 4.07
N LEU A 614 -23.64 44.22 3.29
CA LEU A 614 -23.00 44.27 1.97
C LEU A 614 -21.49 44.07 2.10
N TYR A 615 -20.85 44.73 3.07
CA TYR A 615 -19.43 44.56 3.36
C TYR A 615 -19.12 43.10 3.76
N ASP A 616 -19.92 42.52 4.64
CA ASP A 616 -19.80 41.14 5.10
C ASP A 616 -19.89 40.14 3.95
N LEU A 617 -20.90 40.26 3.09
CA LEU A 617 -21.13 39.37 1.95
C LEU A 617 -20.01 39.49 0.91
N ARG A 618 -19.58 40.72 0.59
CA ARG A 618 -18.45 40.95 -0.33
C ARG A 618 -17.15 40.37 0.23
N TYR A 619 -16.89 40.54 1.53
CA TYR A 619 -15.72 39.95 2.19
C TYR A 619 -15.75 38.42 2.18
N LEU A 620 -16.88 37.81 2.53
CA LEU A 620 -17.09 36.36 2.47
C LEU A 620 -16.91 35.81 1.05
N SER A 621 -17.45 36.50 0.05
CA SER A 621 -17.28 36.13 -1.36
C SER A 621 -15.81 36.12 -1.77
N ILE A 622 -15.00 37.09 -1.32
CA ILE A 622 -13.56 37.12 -1.64
C ILE A 622 -12.81 35.96 -0.95
N ILE A 623 -13.11 35.67 0.32
CA ILE A 623 -12.37 34.67 1.10
C ILE A 623 -12.76 33.23 0.75
N LEU A 624 -14.05 32.96 0.50
CA LEU A 624 -14.59 31.62 0.26
C LEU A 624 -14.64 31.22 -1.23
N THR A 625 -14.44 32.16 -2.16
CA THR A 625 -14.42 31.82 -3.59
C THR A 625 -13.01 31.43 -4.03
N ALA A 626 -12.79 30.13 -4.24
CA ALA A 626 -11.52 29.63 -4.75
C ALA A 626 -11.26 30.09 -6.21
N LYS A 627 -10.13 30.74 -6.47
CA LYS A 627 -9.65 30.99 -7.85
C LYS A 627 -9.06 29.68 -8.40
N SER A 628 -9.63 29.16 -9.50
CA SER A 628 -9.14 27.96 -10.18
C SER A 628 -7.95 28.29 -11.09
N GLU A 629 -6.82 27.57 -10.96
CA GLU A 629 -5.62 27.71 -11.82
C GLU A 629 -5.87 27.40 -13.31
N ASP A 630 -6.86 26.56 -13.65
CA ASP A 630 -7.01 26.00 -15.00
C ASP A 630 -8.05 26.73 -15.87
N THR A 631 -8.74 27.72 -15.31
CA THR A 631 -9.72 28.50 -16.05
C THR A 631 -9.12 29.88 -16.36
N LYS A 632 -8.87 30.17 -17.64
CA LYS A 632 -8.70 31.55 -18.12
C LYS A 632 -9.79 32.43 -17.47
N PRO A 633 -9.56 33.73 -17.23
CA PRO A 633 -10.54 34.67 -16.65
C PRO A 633 -11.70 34.99 -17.61
N SER A 634 -12.23 33.97 -18.29
CA SER A 634 -13.37 34.00 -19.17
C SER A 634 -14.57 33.52 -18.37
N ARG A 635 -15.31 34.49 -17.82
CA ARG A 635 -16.64 34.34 -17.23
C ARG A 635 -16.69 33.35 -16.06
N ILE A 636 -16.20 33.78 -14.90
CA ILE A 636 -16.88 33.43 -13.64
C ILE A 636 -18.34 33.84 -13.90
N LYS A 637 -19.24 32.87 -14.10
CA LYS A 637 -20.67 33.17 -14.00
C LYS A 637 -20.83 33.69 -12.58
N GLN A 638 -21.00 35.01 -12.43
CA GLN A 638 -21.41 35.56 -11.15
C GLN A 638 -22.65 34.79 -10.72
N ASP A 639 -22.60 34.27 -9.50
CA ASP A 639 -23.68 33.45 -8.98
C ASP A 639 -24.92 34.33 -8.90
N SER A 640 -25.92 34.08 -9.74
CA SER A 640 -27.12 34.94 -9.85
C SER A 640 -27.86 35.12 -8.53
N GLY A 641 -27.66 34.24 -7.55
CA GLY A 641 -28.16 34.39 -6.18
C GLY A 641 -27.42 35.45 -5.38
N ILE A 642 -26.08 35.52 -5.50
CA ILE A 642 -25.28 36.55 -4.81
C ILE A 642 -25.67 37.94 -5.31
N GLU A 643 -25.81 38.10 -6.63
CA GLU A 643 -26.22 39.37 -7.24
C GLU A 643 -27.60 39.81 -6.72
N LYS A 644 -28.59 38.91 -6.66
CA LYS A 644 -29.92 39.24 -6.09
C LYS A 644 -29.87 39.75 -4.65
N VAL A 645 -29.03 39.14 -3.82
CA VAL A 645 -28.87 39.60 -2.43
C VAL A 645 -28.16 40.94 -2.39
N ILE A 646 -27.14 41.14 -3.22
CA ILE A 646 -26.44 42.43 -3.36
C ILE A 646 -27.43 43.52 -3.81
N ASP A 647 -28.19 43.30 -4.88
CA ASP A 647 -29.18 44.24 -5.41
C ASP A 647 -30.22 44.61 -4.35
N PHE A 648 -30.67 43.63 -3.54
CA PHE A 648 -31.59 43.89 -2.44
C PHE A 648 -30.97 44.78 -1.35
N LEU A 649 -29.70 44.55 -0.99
CA LEU A 649 -29.00 45.35 0.01
C LEU A 649 -28.68 46.75 -0.52
N GLU A 650 -28.27 46.87 -1.78
CA GLU A 650 -28.02 48.14 -2.48
C GLU A 650 -29.30 48.97 -2.63
N GLY A 651 -30.46 48.34 -2.82
CA GLY A 651 -31.76 49.01 -2.83
C GLY A 651 -32.17 49.68 -1.50
N HIS A 652 -31.45 49.42 -0.40
CA HIS A 652 -31.63 50.09 0.90
C HIS A 652 -30.58 51.18 1.17
N ILE A 653 -29.75 51.49 0.18
CA ILE A 653 -28.70 52.50 0.23
C ILE A 653 -29.06 53.59 -0.79
N ASP A 654 -28.84 54.86 -0.44
CA ASP A 654 -29.03 55.94 -1.41
C ASP A 654 -28.07 55.76 -2.60
N PRO A 655 -28.52 55.92 -3.86
CA PRO A 655 -27.71 55.67 -5.04
C PRO A 655 -26.50 56.62 -5.16
N PHE A 656 -26.60 57.88 -4.71
CA PHE A 656 -25.46 58.79 -4.70
C PHE A 656 -24.44 58.37 -3.65
N ASP A 657 -24.92 58.02 -2.46
CA ASP A 657 -24.08 57.47 -1.40
C ASP A 657 -23.36 56.20 -1.86
N LEU A 658 -24.06 55.29 -2.55
CA LEU A 658 -23.49 54.03 -3.04
C LEU A 658 -22.32 54.26 -4.01
N ASP A 659 -22.46 55.19 -4.96
CA ASP A 659 -21.41 55.54 -5.92
C ASP A 659 -20.18 56.14 -5.23
N VAL A 660 -20.39 57.03 -4.24
CA VAL A 660 -19.32 57.63 -3.45
C VAL A 660 -18.65 56.60 -2.54
N PHE A 661 -19.42 55.70 -1.93
CA PHE A 661 -18.93 54.72 -0.95
C PHE A 661 -18.18 53.56 -1.60
N THR A 662 -18.60 53.10 -2.79
CA THR A 662 -18.05 51.92 -3.47
C THR A 662 -16.52 51.89 -3.61
N PRO A 663 -15.82 52.94 -4.11
CA PRO A 663 -14.37 52.90 -4.25
C PRO A 663 -13.65 52.77 -2.90
N HIS A 664 -14.13 53.48 -1.88
CA HIS A 664 -13.57 53.43 -0.53
C HIS A 664 -13.85 52.09 0.16
N LEU A 665 -15.07 51.56 0.00
CA LEU A 665 -15.47 50.25 0.51
C LEU A 665 -14.61 49.13 -0.08
N ASN A 666 -14.36 49.16 -1.40
CA ASN A 666 -13.49 48.20 -2.07
C ASN A 666 -12.02 48.32 -1.61
N SER A 667 -11.53 49.54 -1.36
CA SER A 667 -10.20 49.77 -0.78
C SER A 667 -10.08 49.17 0.64
N ASN A 668 -11.09 49.39 1.49
CA ASN A 668 -11.17 48.81 2.82
C ASN A 668 -11.22 47.28 2.79
N LEU A 669 -12.04 46.70 1.89
CA LEU A 669 -12.13 45.25 1.68
C LEU A 669 -10.76 44.67 1.27
N ASN A 670 -10.10 45.26 0.27
CA ASN A 670 -8.78 44.79 -0.18
C ASN A 670 -7.73 44.86 0.93
N ARG A 671 -7.72 45.98 1.69
CA ARG A 671 -6.82 46.16 2.84
C ARG A 671 -7.06 45.08 3.90
N LEU A 672 -8.31 44.77 4.20
CA LEU A 672 -8.65 43.74 5.17
C LEU A 672 -8.27 42.33 4.67
N VAL A 673 -8.60 41.97 3.43
CA VAL A 673 -8.25 40.68 2.82
C VAL A 673 -6.74 40.46 2.86
N GLN A 674 -5.95 41.49 2.58
CA GLN A 674 -4.48 41.43 2.71
C GLN A 674 -4.05 41.19 4.15
N ARG A 675 -4.64 41.90 5.13
CA ARG A 675 -4.31 41.73 6.56
C ARG A 675 -4.64 40.35 7.09
N THR A 676 -5.77 39.78 6.68
CA THR A 676 -6.25 38.48 7.17
C THR A 676 -5.75 37.30 6.34
N SER A 677 -5.02 37.55 5.24
CA SER A 677 -4.47 36.53 4.34
C SER A 677 -3.62 35.46 5.04
N VAL A 678 -2.82 35.85 6.05
CA VAL A 678 -2.00 34.89 6.82
C VAL A 678 -2.87 34.07 7.76
N LEU A 679 -3.84 34.71 8.43
CA LEU A 679 -4.76 34.05 9.37
C LEU A 679 -5.66 33.03 8.66
N PHE A 680 -6.15 33.40 7.47
CA PHE A 680 -7.03 32.59 6.63
C PHE A 680 -6.29 31.99 5.43
N GLY A 681 -4.99 31.73 5.55
CA GLY A 681 -4.15 31.26 4.45
C GLY A 681 -4.60 29.92 3.87
N LEU A 682 -5.19 29.05 4.70
CA LEU A 682 -5.79 27.79 4.25
C LEU A 682 -7.10 27.99 3.45
N LEU A 683 -7.83 29.08 3.66
CA LEU A 683 -9.06 29.40 2.92
C LEU A 683 -8.76 30.12 1.60
N THR A 684 -7.79 31.04 1.63
CA THR A 684 -7.51 31.98 0.52
C THR A 684 -6.47 31.49 -0.48
N GLY A 685 -5.78 30.37 -0.19
CA GLY A 685 -4.73 29.80 -1.02
C GLY A 685 -3.40 30.59 -0.99
N THR A 686 -2.30 29.94 -1.36
CA THR A 686 -0.94 30.55 -1.35
C THR A 686 -0.72 31.61 -2.43
N GLU A 687 -1.62 31.72 -3.42
CA GLU A 687 -1.48 32.61 -4.57
C GLU A 687 -1.72 34.09 -4.24
N ASN A 688 -2.52 34.38 -3.20
CA ASN A 688 -2.83 35.76 -2.80
C ASN A 688 -1.75 36.41 -1.91
N GLN A 689 -0.70 35.67 -1.52
CA GLN A 689 0.28 36.10 -0.51
C GLN A 689 1.33 37.13 -1.00
N TYR A 690 1.39 37.42 -2.30
CA TYR A 690 2.47 38.23 -2.89
C TYR A 690 1.99 39.46 -3.68
N THR A 691 0.94 40.15 -3.22
CA THR A 691 0.74 41.54 -3.67
C THR A 691 1.77 42.44 -2.96
N SER A 692 2.64 43.09 -3.74
CA SER A 692 3.67 43.99 -3.24
C SER A 692 3.06 45.05 -2.31
N ARG A 693 3.59 45.18 -1.09
CA ARG A 693 3.20 46.23 -0.13
C ARG A 693 3.48 47.61 -0.73
N GLY A 694 2.52 48.18 -1.43
CA GLY A 694 2.55 49.57 -1.88
C GLY A 694 1.94 50.47 -0.81
N GLY A 695 2.74 51.12 0.02
CA GLY A 695 2.28 52.19 0.91
C GLY A 695 2.95 52.21 2.28
N ALA A 696 3.30 53.41 2.74
CA ALA A 696 3.94 53.66 4.03
C ALA A 696 3.06 53.16 5.20
N LEU A 697 3.65 52.31 6.05
CA LEU A 697 3.08 51.92 7.34
C LEU A 697 3.22 53.11 8.31
N SER A 698 2.41 54.16 8.17
CA SER A 698 2.42 55.29 9.10
C SER A 698 1.05 55.71 9.63
N SER A 699 -0.03 54.97 9.34
CA SER A 699 -1.32 55.22 10.00
C SER A 699 -1.49 54.27 11.19
N GLN A 700 -1.57 54.83 12.40
CA GLN A 700 -2.05 54.11 13.57
C GLN A 700 -3.56 53.89 13.40
N GLU A 701 -3.95 52.81 12.75
CA GLU A 701 -5.35 52.49 12.54
C GLU A 701 -6.02 52.00 13.86
N PRO A 702 -7.29 52.37 14.08
CA PRO A 702 -8.07 51.88 15.21
C PRO A 702 -8.24 50.35 15.13
N HIS A 703 -7.98 49.65 16.23
CA HIS A 703 -7.97 48.18 16.32
C HIS A 703 -9.13 47.62 17.15
N ASN A 704 -10.02 48.47 17.63
CA ASN A 704 -11.18 48.06 18.41
C ASN A 704 -12.30 47.61 17.49
N ILE A 705 -12.76 46.36 17.64
CA ILE A 705 -13.88 45.79 16.88
C ILE A 705 -15.22 46.44 17.29
N LEU A 706 -15.34 46.80 18.58
CA LEU A 706 -16.51 47.46 19.15
C LEU A 706 -16.24 48.95 19.40
N PRO A 707 -17.23 49.84 19.16
CA PRO A 707 -17.10 51.28 19.40
C PRO A 707 -17.11 51.68 20.89
N LEU A 708 -17.03 50.72 21.81
CA LEU A 708 -17.18 50.93 23.26
C LEU A 708 -15.94 51.51 23.96
N ALA A 709 -14.80 51.59 23.27
CA ALA A 709 -13.56 52.13 23.83
C ALA A 709 -12.76 52.95 22.80
N SER A 710 -12.14 54.04 23.25
CA SER A 710 -11.18 54.79 22.43
C SER A 710 -9.93 53.96 22.15
N SER A 711 -9.41 54.07 20.92
CA SER A 711 -8.18 53.37 20.53
C SER A 711 -6.99 54.00 21.26
N GLN A 712 -6.42 53.28 22.23
CA GLN A 712 -5.17 53.68 22.86
C GLN A 712 -3.98 53.08 22.10
N ILE A 713 -2.87 53.81 22.05
CA ILE A 713 -1.63 53.36 21.41
C ILE A 713 -1.06 52.16 22.18
N ARG A 714 -1.41 50.94 21.76
CA ARG A 714 -0.75 49.74 22.25
C ARG A 714 0.64 49.71 21.61
N PHE A 715 1.70 49.76 22.43
CA PHE A 715 3.13 49.69 22.04
C PHE A 715 3.89 50.98 21.69
N GLY A 716 3.58 52.13 22.31
CA GLY A 716 4.46 53.31 22.23
C GLY A 716 5.84 53.17 22.92
N LEU A 717 6.08 52.08 23.68
CA LEU A 717 7.30 51.86 24.48
C LEU A 717 8.34 50.92 23.85
N LEU A 718 8.03 50.30 22.70
CA LEU A 718 9.04 49.57 21.95
C LEU A 718 9.70 50.55 20.97
N PRO A 719 11.03 50.70 20.96
CA PRO A 719 11.71 51.53 19.99
C PRO A 719 11.64 50.84 18.63
N LEU A 720 10.52 51.02 17.93
CA LEU A 720 10.45 50.75 16.51
C LEU A 720 11.35 51.79 15.85
N SER A 721 12.40 51.32 15.18
CA SER A 721 13.34 52.16 14.46
C SER A 721 12.56 53.03 13.47
N MET A 722 12.34 54.29 13.81
CA MET A 722 11.75 55.29 12.92
C MET A 722 12.60 55.30 11.67
N SER A 723 12.11 54.71 10.58
CA SER A 723 12.85 54.66 9.33
C SER A 723 13.10 56.09 8.87
N SER A 724 14.36 56.50 8.86
CA SER A 724 14.82 57.75 8.27
C SER A 724 14.21 57.89 6.87
N SER A 725 13.37 58.90 6.69
CA SER A 725 12.88 59.30 5.39
C SER A 725 14.05 59.81 4.55
N ARG A 726 14.70 58.88 3.83
CA ARG A 726 15.64 59.24 2.77
C ARG A 726 14.85 59.96 1.68
N LYS A 727 15.00 61.29 1.65
CA LYS A 727 14.60 62.14 0.52
C LYS A 727 14.99 61.47 -0.81
N SER A 728 14.01 61.34 -1.70
CA SER A 728 14.22 60.96 -3.09
C SER A 728 15.22 61.92 -3.74
N LYS A 729 16.28 61.37 -4.33
CA LYS A 729 17.21 62.12 -5.17
C LYS A 729 16.51 62.49 -6.46
N SER A 730 16.38 63.79 -6.70
CA SER A 730 16.12 64.37 -8.01
C SER A 730 17.27 64.05 -8.97
N THR A 731 16.91 63.70 -10.20
CA THR A 731 17.78 63.58 -11.36
C THR A 731 18.34 64.95 -11.74
N GLY A 732 19.66 65.10 -11.71
CA GLY A 732 20.36 66.29 -12.20
C GLY A 732 21.87 66.07 -12.27
N LYS A 733 22.40 65.97 -13.49
CA LYS A 733 23.85 65.95 -13.79
C LYS A 733 24.47 67.30 -13.43
N SER A 734 25.58 67.29 -12.69
CA SER A 734 26.89 67.84 -13.12
C SER A 734 27.85 68.06 -11.94
N THR A 735 29.12 67.88 -12.27
CA THR A 735 30.35 67.89 -11.49
C THR A 735 30.72 69.26 -10.90
N GLU A 736 31.22 69.30 -9.65
CA GLU A 736 32.61 69.70 -9.32
C GLU A 736 32.93 69.63 -7.81
N ARG A 737 34.23 69.52 -7.52
CA ARG A 737 34.91 69.25 -6.23
C ARG A 737 34.79 70.39 -5.21
N VAL A 738 35.02 70.09 -3.91
CA VAL A 738 36.16 70.59 -3.09
C VAL A 738 36.07 70.18 -1.59
N GLN A 739 37.21 69.66 -1.12
CA GLN A 739 37.90 69.59 0.20
C GLN A 739 37.19 69.50 1.59
N VAL A 740 37.57 68.40 2.28
CA VAL A 740 38.15 68.24 3.64
C VAL A 740 38.13 69.42 4.64
N GLY A 741 37.75 69.12 5.88
CA GLY A 741 38.19 69.86 7.08
C GLY A 741 37.47 69.44 8.36
N ALA A 742 38.11 68.60 9.19
CA ALA A 742 37.66 68.25 10.53
C ALA A 742 38.03 69.33 11.56
N ALA A 743 37.16 69.59 12.54
CA ALA A 743 37.54 70.05 13.87
C ALA A 743 36.43 69.73 14.88
N ALA A 744 36.74 68.86 15.84
CA ALA A 744 35.96 68.67 17.05
C ALA A 744 36.39 69.71 18.10
N ALA A 745 35.43 70.21 18.89
CA ALA A 745 35.68 70.88 20.16
C ALA A 745 34.79 70.27 21.24
N VAL A 746 35.45 69.89 22.33
CA VAL A 746 34.97 69.19 23.52
C VAL A 746 34.41 70.17 24.55
N LEU A 747 33.30 69.83 25.20
CA LEU A 747 32.87 70.36 26.52
C LEU A 747 32.04 69.27 27.27
N PRO A 748 31.90 69.35 28.61
CA PRO A 748 32.37 68.32 29.53
C PRO A 748 31.29 67.40 30.14
N ARG A 749 31.79 66.37 30.83
CA ARG A 749 31.07 65.38 31.65
C ARG A 749 30.22 66.01 32.76
N GLU A 750 28.97 65.61 32.86
CA GLU A 750 28.22 65.47 34.13
C GLU A 750 27.30 64.22 34.09
N ASP A 751 27.26 63.55 35.25
CA ASP A 751 26.43 62.44 35.76
C ASP A 751 26.29 61.08 35.04
N GLU A 752 26.99 60.08 35.60
CA GLU A 752 26.80 58.63 35.39
C GLU A 752 25.51 58.08 36.06
N GLY A 753 24.36 58.74 35.85
CA GLY A 753 23.06 58.29 36.36
C GLY A 753 22.04 57.91 35.29
N ALA A 754 22.26 58.26 34.02
CA ALA A 754 21.21 58.21 32.99
C ALA A 754 21.66 57.52 31.70
N ARG A 755 22.05 56.24 31.78
CA ARG A 755 22.10 55.35 30.60
C ARG A 755 21.02 54.28 30.70
N PRO A 756 20.17 54.08 29.67
CA PRO A 756 19.24 52.96 29.64
C PRO A 756 20.06 51.67 29.46
N GLY A 757 20.15 50.88 30.52
CA GLY A 757 20.93 49.63 30.52
C GLY A 757 21.49 49.19 31.88
N SER A 758 21.41 50.00 32.93
CA SER A 758 21.91 49.64 34.28
C SER A 758 21.00 48.70 35.07
N LEU A 759 19.72 48.53 34.68
CA LEU A 759 18.78 47.64 35.38
C LEU A 759 18.97 46.14 35.07
N PHE A 760 19.66 45.78 33.98
CA PHE A 760 19.81 44.37 33.58
C PHE A 760 20.99 43.64 34.27
N ARG A 761 21.86 44.38 34.98
CA ARG A 761 23.00 43.78 35.70
C ARG A 761 22.72 43.60 37.20
N GLN A 762 21.66 44.21 37.73
CA GLN A 762 21.25 44.07 39.14
C GLN A 762 20.22 42.95 39.38
N LEU A 763 19.59 42.40 38.32
CA LEU A 763 18.63 41.29 38.42
C LEU A 763 19.26 39.89 38.19
N LEU A 764 20.59 39.80 38.09
CA LEU A 764 21.32 38.53 37.99
C LEU A 764 22.07 38.16 39.27
N ALA A 765 21.96 38.99 40.32
CA ALA A 765 22.64 38.77 41.60
C ALA A 765 21.69 38.38 42.75
N ASP A 766 20.37 38.54 42.58
CA ASP A 766 19.36 38.12 43.56
C ASP A 766 18.24 37.39 42.80
N ASP A 767 18.30 36.06 42.78
CA ASP A 767 17.18 35.11 42.76
C ASP A 767 17.73 33.69 42.51
N GLU A 768 18.46 33.17 43.50
CA GLU A 768 18.29 31.76 43.87
C GLU A 768 16.93 31.67 44.59
N ASP A 769 16.16 30.63 44.29
CA ASP A 769 14.86 30.27 44.89
C ASP A 769 13.59 31.02 44.41
N ALA A 770 13.03 30.60 43.26
CA ALA A 770 11.60 30.25 43.13
C ALA A 770 11.26 29.74 41.71
N ALA A 771 10.59 28.60 41.65
CA ALA A 771 10.18 27.94 40.41
C ALA A 771 8.94 28.59 39.75
N ALA A 772 9.08 29.01 38.48
CA ALA A 772 7.97 29.15 37.53
C ALA A 772 8.46 28.84 36.09
N PRO A 773 7.72 28.06 35.26
CA PRO A 773 8.21 27.63 33.96
C PRO A 773 7.94 28.67 32.86
N SER A 774 9.01 29.19 32.26
CA SER A 774 8.98 29.98 31.03
C SER A 774 8.74 29.09 29.79
N LEU A 775 7.84 29.53 28.91
CA LEU A 775 7.34 28.83 27.70
C LEU A 775 8.31 28.77 26.50
N PHE A 776 9.56 29.23 26.65
CA PHE A 776 10.56 29.20 25.58
C PHE A 776 11.89 28.63 26.09
N LYS A 777 11.93 27.32 26.37
CA LYS A 777 13.20 26.58 26.42
C LYS A 777 13.47 25.99 25.04
N LEU A 778 14.35 26.65 24.30
CA LEU A 778 14.99 26.13 23.08
C LEU A 778 15.91 24.95 23.48
N GLY A 779 15.33 23.75 23.59
CA GLY A 779 16.03 22.53 24.03
C GLY A 779 17.14 22.05 23.09
N TRP A 780 17.22 22.58 21.87
CA TRP A 780 18.20 22.17 20.87
C TRP A 780 19.64 22.62 21.12
N LEU A 781 19.87 23.64 21.96
CA LEU A 781 21.24 24.13 22.25
C LEU A 781 21.95 23.34 23.36
N SER A 782 21.24 22.53 24.15
CA SER A 782 21.83 21.80 25.29
C SER A 782 22.61 20.53 24.89
N GLY A 783 22.51 20.09 23.64
CA GLY A 783 23.17 18.87 23.13
C GLY A 783 24.49 19.10 22.39
N MET A 784 24.90 20.36 22.15
CA MET A 784 26.11 20.67 21.36
C MET A 784 27.35 20.99 22.20
N ALA A 785 27.25 20.90 23.52
CA ALA A 785 28.38 21.02 24.44
C ALA A 785 28.54 19.72 25.25
N LYS A 786 29.01 18.67 24.58
CA LYS A 786 29.77 17.57 25.18
C LYS A 786 30.54 16.80 24.11
#